data_AF-A0A8J4SE02-F1
#
_entry.id   AF-A0A8J4SE02-F1
#
_cell.length_a   1.000
_cell.length_b   1.000
_cell.length_c   1.000
_cell.angle_alpha   90.00
_cell.angle_beta   90.00
_cell.angle_gamma   90.00
#
_symmetry.space_group_name_H-M   'P 1'
#
loop_
_entity.id
_entity.type
_entity.pdbx_description
1 polymer ?
#
loop_
_entity_poly.entity_id
_entity_poly.type
_entity_poly.pdbx_seq_one_letter_code
_entity_poly.pdbx_strand_id
1 'polypeptide(L)'
;MQEVHITMTQQNAAFEEQFGGIPAVWLRFNQFEAAVIPSVGANLVAFRDTDQGFRYLREPDLERMDEFMAAPAVYGIPILSPPNRYEDGRFPWNGEVYQLPINEPATGNHLHGFLHNAEWKVEGYGSDELESYVLLSQEVKDGHEFHKYLPFTFTVTLRYSLSSLGLQQQLNVRNNGKERMPNLFAFHTAISVPFAPESQASDYTAKVTIGQRRELNERSLPTGQFQPLTPEEEQLKSEGVSPFFAAMDNHYSAEPQNGRNYMELTDHRTGDKLVYDVGTSYKHWMIWNNNMAGDFFCPEPQMNLVNAPNVQGIPAEEIGLIGLEPGRIDDHFPLVVWQTGSGTQSNMNVNEVIANLGNQLLEQKGKEERLHPNDDVNMSQSSNDTFPTALHVAGVLAVEDQLLPAIAVLKSTFADKSEKFKDIIKIGRTHLQDATPITLGQEISGWEAMLDKSERMIRDSVNYMKELAIGGTAVGTGINAHPDFGDYTAKEIGKHTGKDFVSAPNKFHALTSHDEVVYAHGAVKALAADLMKIANDVRWLASGPRSGLGEIRIPENEPGSSIMPGKVNPTQSEAMTMVVTQVMGNDAAIGFAASQGNFELNVFKPVIIYNFLQSVQLLADSIVAFNDKCAVGIEPNLGQIEHNLNNSLMLVTALNPHIGYENAAKIAKLAHKEGLSLKEATLQTGLLTEEQFDQYVDPAKMIAPKA
;
A
#
# COMPACT_ATOMS: atom_id res chain seq x y z
N MET A 1 30.52 23.17 46.78
CA MET A 1 29.73 23.30 45.54
C MET A 1 30.72 23.11 44.41
N GLN A 2 30.76 21.87 43.89
CA GLN A 2 31.70 21.40 42.90
C GLN A 2 31.40 22.02 41.53
N GLU A 3 32.48 22.39 40.86
CA GLU A 3 32.54 22.72 39.44
C GLU A 3 31.89 21.60 38.62
N VAL A 4 30.87 21.96 37.84
CA VAL A 4 30.34 21.11 36.79
C VAL A 4 31.32 21.22 35.62
N HIS A 5 32.04 20.14 35.36
CA HIS A 5 32.80 19.94 34.14
C HIS A 5 31.89 20.19 32.94
N ILE A 6 32.22 21.21 32.14
CA ILE A 6 31.71 21.37 30.78
C ILE A 6 32.46 20.33 29.94
N THR A 7 31.84 19.17 29.74
CA THR A 7 32.27 18.17 28.77
C THR A 7 32.15 18.80 27.37
N MET A 8 33.19 18.65 26.55
CA MET A 8 33.26 19.17 25.20
C MET A 8 32.02 18.77 24.39
N THR A 9 31.30 19.75 23.84
CA THR A 9 30.23 19.52 22.86
C THR A 9 30.84 18.93 21.59
N GLN A 10 30.58 17.65 21.30
CA GLN A 10 30.78 17.10 19.96
C GLN A 10 29.92 17.94 19.00
N GLN A 11 30.56 18.66 18.07
CA GLN A 11 29.86 19.49 17.09
C GLN A 11 29.30 18.61 15.97
N ASN A 12 28.00 18.71 15.72
CA ASN A 12 27.38 18.19 14.50
C ASN A 12 28.11 18.78 13.28
N ALA A 13 28.61 17.93 12.39
CA ALA A 13 29.42 18.37 11.28
C ALA A 13 29.22 17.49 10.05
N ALA A 14 29.32 18.11 8.88
CA ALA A 14 29.52 17.43 7.61
C ALA A 14 30.75 18.05 6.92
N PHE A 15 31.72 17.23 6.52
CA PHE A 15 33.00 17.71 5.98
C PHE A 15 33.66 16.68 5.05
N GLU A 16 34.57 17.15 4.20
CA GLU A 16 35.36 16.28 3.33
C GLU A 16 36.67 15.87 4.01
N GLU A 17 36.98 14.58 4.00
CA GLU A 17 38.25 14.01 4.44
C GLU A 17 38.52 12.70 3.69
N GLN A 18 39.76 12.21 3.70
CA GLN A 18 40.12 10.97 3.02
C GLN A 18 39.70 9.75 3.85
N PHE A 19 39.04 8.77 3.23
CA PHE A 19 38.88 7.42 3.76
C PHE A 19 39.87 6.49 3.05
N GLY A 20 40.93 6.07 3.74
CA GLY A 20 41.94 5.17 3.14
C GLY A 20 42.64 5.75 1.90
N GLY A 21 42.77 7.08 1.82
CA GLY A 21 43.34 7.78 0.66
C GLY A 21 42.36 8.06 -0.50
N ILE A 22 41.06 7.81 -0.31
CA ILE A 22 39.99 8.17 -1.24
C ILE A 22 39.16 9.31 -0.65
N PRO A 23 38.84 10.37 -1.42
CA PRO A 23 37.95 11.44 -0.94
C PRO A 23 36.60 10.90 -0.46
N ALA A 24 36.19 11.29 0.74
CA ALA A 24 34.92 10.91 1.35
C ALA A 24 34.25 12.13 2.01
N VAL A 25 32.92 12.09 2.10
CA VAL A 25 32.13 13.02 2.91
C VAL A 25 31.81 12.33 4.22
N TRP A 26 32.24 12.93 5.32
CA TRP A 26 31.99 12.46 6.68
C TRP A 26 30.82 13.22 7.29
N LEU A 27 29.95 12.49 7.98
CA LEU A 27 28.84 13.00 8.75
C LEU A 27 29.08 12.67 10.23
N ARG A 28 28.92 13.65 11.11
CA ARG A 28 28.95 13.48 12.57
C ARG A 28 27.72 14.10 13.19
N PHE A 29 27.06 13.36 14.06
CA PHE A 29 25.93 13.85 14.84
C PHE A 29 25.93 13.18 16.22
N ASN A 30 26.17 13.96 17.28
CA ASN A 30 26.48 13.42 18.61
C ASN A 30 27.53 12.29 18.53
N GLN A 31 27.24 11.13 19.11
CA GLN A 31 28.12 9.96 19.13
C GLN A 31 28.20 9.20 17.79
N PHE A 32 27.38 9.54 16.80
CA PHE A 32 27.36 8.82 15.53
C PHE A 32 28.29 9.45 14.50
N GLU A 33 29.00 8.60 13.76
CA GLU A 33 29.85 8.97 12.63
C GLU A 33 29.54 8.08 11.43
N ALA A 34 29.46 8.67 10.23
CA ALA A 34 29.31 7.94 8.98
C ALA A 34 30.22 8.51 7.88
N ALA A 35 30.66 7.67 6.95
CA ALA A 35 31.50 8.07 5.82
C ALA A 35 30.93 7.57 4.49
N VAL A 36 30.82 8.48 3.52
CA VAL A 36 30.34 8.20 2.16
C VAL A 36 31.46 8.45 1.17
N ILE A 37 31.71 7.51 0.25
CA ILE A 37 32.68 7.67 -0.85
C ILE A 37 31.92 7.98 -2.15
N PRO A 38 31.86 9.24 -2.61
CA PRO A 38 31.11 9.60 -3.82
C PRO A 38 31.62 8.93 -5.09
N SER A 39 32.94 8.74 -5.21
CA SER A 39 33.59 8.16 -6.39
C SER A 39 33.40 6.65 -6.56
N VAL A 40 32.83 5.97 -5.56
CA VAL A 40 32.61 4.53 -5.56
C VAL A 40 31.15 4.25 -5.21
N GLY A 41 30.26 4.55 -6.16
CA GLY A 41 28.83 4.27 -6.10
C GLY A 41 28.06 5.05 -5.04
N ALA A 42 28.58 6.19 -4.58
CA ALA A 42 28.08 6.89 -3.39
C ALA A 42 27.92 5.95 -2.18
N ASN A 43 28.84 4.99 -2.04
CA ASN A 43 28.77 3.96 -1.03
C ASN A 43 29.01 4.55 0.37
N LEU A 44 28.08 4.31 1.30
CA LEU A 44 28.29 4.59 2.72
C LEU A 44 29.07 3.43 3.33
N VAL A 45 30.38 3.62 3.46
CA VAL A 45 31.35 2.57 3.81
C VAL A 45 31.56 2.42 5.31
N ALA A 46 31.14 3.40 6.12
CA ALA A 46 31.26 3.36 7.57
C ALA A 46 30.02 3.96 8.24
N PHE A 47 29.56 3.31 9.31
CA PHE A 47 28.59 3.83 10.26
C PHE A 47 28.96 3.33 11.65
N ARG A 48 29.23 4.26 12.57
CA ARG A 48 29.86 4.00 13.86
C ARG A 48 29.13 4.69 15.00
N ASP A 49 29.17 4.08 16.17
CA ASP A 49 28.95 4.75 17.46
C ASP A 49 30.32 4.94 18.11
N THR A 50 30.81 6.18 18.15
CA THR A 50 32.16 6.50 18.63
C THR A 50 32.29 6.40 20.14
N ASP A 51 31.19 6.51 20.88
CA ASP A 51 31.21 6.45 22.34
C ASP A 51 31.29 4.99 22.81
N GLN A 52 30.62 4.09 22.10
CA GLN A 52 30.65 2.64 22.38
C GLN A 52 31.72 1.89 21.59
N GLY A 53 32.30 2.50 20.55
CA GLY A 53 33.26 1.87 19.66
C GLY A 53 32.63 0.88 18.67
N PHE A 54 31.32 0.95 18.45
CA PHE A 54 30.61 0.05 17.54
C PHE A 54 30.87 0.40 16.09
N ARG A 55 30.99 -0.62 15.24
CA ARG A 55 31.12 -0.50 13.78
C ARG A 55 30.02 -1.33 13.13
N TYR A 56 28.95 -0.68 12.69
CA TYR A 56 27.74 -1.37 12.25
C TYR A 56 27.87 -1.98 10.84
N LEU A 57 28.70 -1.38 9.98
CA LEU A 57 28.90 -1.84 8.62
C LEU A 57 30.23 -2.56 8.46
N ARG A 58 30.32 -3.44 7.47
CA ARG A 58 31.59 -4.01 7.05
C ARG A 58 32.42 -2.92 6.36
N GLU A 59 33.31 -2.32 7.14
CA GLU A 59 34.21 -1.28 6.66
C GLU A 59 35.41 -1.88 5.92
N PRO A 60 35.93 -1.21 4.87
CA PRO A 60 37.15 -1.66 4.22
C PRO A 60 38.38 -1.40 5.10
N ASP A 61 39.35 -2.31 5.01
CA ASP A 61 40.62 -2.20 5.72
C ASP A 61 41.45 -1.07 5.12
N LEU A 62 41.79 -0.07 5.95
CA LEU A 62 42.52 1.13 5.51
C LEU A 62 43.90 0.82 4.93
N GLU A 63 44.50 -0.33 5.27
CA GLU A 63 45.78 -0.77 4.71
C GLU A 63 45.63 -1.58 3.42
N ARG A 64 44.40 -2.00 3.06
CA ARG A 64 44.09 -2.87 1.91
C ARG A 64 42.94 -2.31 1.07
N MET A 65 43.01 -1.00 0.80
CA MET A 65 42.00 -0.30 0.00
C MET A 65 41.96 -0.77 -1.46
N ASP A 66 42.99 -1.44 -1.95
CA ASP A 66 43.01 -2.13 -3.25
C ASP A 66 42.00 -3.29 -3.29
N GLU A 67 41.81 -4.03 -2.20
CA GLU A 67 40.77 -5.07 -2.09
C GLU A 67 39.37 -4.45 -2.18
N PHE A 68 39.15 -3.31 -1.51
CA PHE A 68 37.89 -2.56 -1.61
C PHE A 68 37.62 -2.09 -3.04
N MET A 69 38.62 -1.51 -3.71
CA MET A 69 38.45 -1.04 -5.09
C MET A 69 38.21 -2.18 -6.08
N ALA A 70 38.73 -3.38 -5.80
CA ALA A 70 38.49 -4.56 -6.63
C ALA A 70 37.07 -5.13 -6.44
N ALA A 71 36.49 -5.00 -5.25
CA ALA A 71 35.16 -5.55 -4.93
C ALA A 71 34.35 -4.61 -4.01
N PRO A 72 33.97 -3.40 -4.46
CA PRO A 72 33.32 -2.42 -3.59
C PRO A 72 31.90 -2.85 -3.18
N ALA A 73 31.28 -3.76 -3.93
CA ALA A 73 29.93 -4.27 -3.68
C ALA A 73 29.81 -5.09 -2.38
N VAL A 74 30.90 -5.52 -1.75
CA VAL A 74 30.85 -6.33 -0.51
C VAL A 74 31.17 -5.53 0.76
N TYR A 75 31.18 -4.20 0.69
CA TYR A 75 31.43 -3.28 1.80
C TYR A 75 30.36 -2.19 1.86
N GLY A 76 30.01 -1.73 3.06
CA GLY A 76 29.09 -0.60 3.24
C GLY A 76 27.66 -0.87 2.77
N ILE A 77 27.07 0.09 2.06
CA ILE A 77 25.69 0.06 1.52
C ILE A 77 25.69 0.41 0.01
N PRO A 78 26.21 -0.46 -0.87
CA PRO A 78 26.28 -0.21 -2.30
C PRO A 78 24.88 -0.20 -2.95
N ILE A 79 24.67 0.71 -3.89
CA ILE A 79 23.43 0.81 -4.68
C ILE A 79 23.50 -0.07 -5.91
N LEU A 80 22.54 -0.97 -6.07
CA LEU A 80 22.46 -1.86 -7.22
C LEU A 80 21.34 -1.38 -8.16
N SER A 81 21.67 -1.20 -9.44
CA SER A 81 20.66 -1.02 -10.49
C SER A 81 21.23 -1.36 -11.88
N PRO A 82 20.55 -2.22 -12.66
CA PRO A 82 19.48 -3.11 -12.21
C PRO A 82 20.04 -4.14 -11.20
N PRO A 83 19.27 -4.57 -10.18
CA PRO A 83 19.86 -5.26 -9.03
C PRO A 83 20.04 -6.78 -9.23
N ASN A 84 21.05 -7.34 -8.54
CA ASN A 84 21.34 -8.77 -8.44
C ASN A 84 21.57 -9.44 -9.83
N ARG A 85 21.00 -10.63 -10.12
CA ARG A 85 21.32 -11.46 -11.30
C ARG A 85 20.30 -11.36 -12.44
N TYR A 86 20.79 -11.33 -13.68
CA TYR A 86 20.00 -11.41 -14.93
C TYR A 86 20.51 -12.51 -15.86
N GLU A 87 19.61 -13.40 -16.25
CA GLU A 87 19.89 -14.56 -17.10
C GLU A 87 20.45 -14.13 -18.45
N ASP A 88 21.66 -14.61 -18.78
CA ASP A 88 22.35 -14.31 -20.03
C ASP A 88 22.47 -12.80 -20.32
N GLY A 89 22.36 -11.96 -19.28
CA GLY A 89 22.29 -10.51 -19.39
C GLY A 89 21.05 -9.99 -20.14
N ARG A 90 20.05 -10.83 -20.43
CA ARG A 90 18.85 -10.45 -21.16
C ARG A 90 17.91 -9.66 -20.26
N PHE A 91 17.40 -8.54 -20.77
CA PHE A 91 16.49 -7.67 -20.04
C PHE A 91 15.33 -7.25 -20.96
N PRO A 92 14.23 -8.01 -21.02
CA PRO A 92 13.04 -7.62 -21.76
C PRO A 92 12.27 -6.49 -21.07
N TRP A 93 11.91 -5.45 -21.82
CA TRP A 93 11.10 -4.33 -21.33
C TRP A 93 10.35 -3.64 -22.47
N ASN A 94 9.04 -3.40 -22.28
CA ASN A 94 8.17 -2.70 -23.25
C ASN A 94 8.28 -3.20 -24.70
N GLY A 95 8.39 -4.52 -24.90
CA GLY A 95 8.46 -5.13 -26.23
C GLY A 95 9.86 -5.19 -26.84
N GLU A 96 10.85 -4.56 -26.21
CA GLU A 96 12.27 -4.62 -26.58
C GLU A 96 13.03 -5.57 -25.64
N VAL A 97 14.16 -6.10 -26.11
CA VAL A 97 15.08 -6.91 -25.27
C VAL A 97 16.45 -6.27 -25.27
N TYR A 98 16.83 -5.75 -24.11
CA TYR A 98 18.14 -5.14 -23.87
C TYR A 98 19.14 -6.22 -23.46
N GLN A 99 20.43 -5.99 -23.74
CA GLN A 99 21.51 -6.94 -23.51
C GLN A 99 22.56 -6.34 -22.59
N LEU A 100 22.57 -6.76 -21.33
CA LEU A 100 23.58 -6.42 -20.33
C LEU A 100 24.85 -7.28 -20.53
N PRO A 101 26.03 -6.81 -20.10
CA PRO A 101 27.27 -7.57 -20.21
C PRO A 101 27.34 -8.68 -19.17
N ILE A 102 27.82 -9.86 -19.55
CA ILE A 102 28.09 -10.93 -18.59
C ILE A 102 29.34 -10.59 -17.78
N ASN A 103 29.17 -10.42 -16.47
CA ASN A 103 30.26 -10.16 -15.53
C ASN A 103 30.41 -11.28 -14.47
N GLU A 104 29.53 -12.29 -14.50
CA GLU A 104 29.66 -13.53 -13.71
C GLU A 104 29.78 -14.75 -14.66
N PRO A 105 30.97 -15.03 -15.24
CA PRO A 105 31.12 -16.09 -16.26
C PRO A 105 30.77 -17.50 -15.78
N ALA A 106 30.90 -17.76 -14.48
CA ALA A 106 30.62 -19.09 -13.90
C ALA A 106 29.13 -19.47 -14.01
N THR A 107 28.22 -18.50 -13.92
CA THR A 107 26.77 -18.69 -13.99
C THR A 107 26.18 -18.15 -15.29
N GLY A 108 26.97 -17.42 -16.08
CA GLY A 108 26.52 -16.76 -17.31
C GLY A 108 25.56 -15.59 -17.05
N ASN A 109 25.60 -14.98 -15.86
CA ASN A 109 24.69 -13.90 -15.48
C ASN A 109 25.36 -12.52 -15.56
N HIS A 110 24.53 -11.49 -15.72
CA HIS A 110 24.90 -10.13 -15.33
C HIS A 110 24.54 -9.93 -13.85
N LEU A 111 25.47 -9.39 -13.05
CA LEU A 111 25.38 -9.25 -11.60
C LEU A 111 25.61 -7.80 -11.16
N HIS A 112 24.81 -7.29 -10.23
CA HIS A 112 25.00 -6.02 -9.47
C HIS A 112 24.89 -4.71 -10.26
N GLY A 113 24.52 -4.74 -11.54
CA GLY A 113 24.23 -3.53 -12.30
C GLY A 113 25.42 -2.59 -12.44
N PHE A 114 25.15 -1.29 -12.56
CA PHE A 114 26.16 -0.29 -12.97
C PHE A 114 26.35 0.87 -12.00
N LEU A 115 25.54 0.99 -10.94
CA LEU A 115 25.61 2.15 -10.04
C LEU A 115 26.55 1.97 -8.86
N HIS A 116 26.85 0.74 -8.44
CA HIS A 116 27.61 0.43 -7.23
C HIS A 116 29.09 0.86 -7.28
N ASN A 117 29.62 1.13 -8.48
CA ASN A 117 30.99 1.58 -8.72
C ASN A 117 31.06 2.89 -9.53
N ALA A 118 29.91 3.49 -9.86
CA ALA A 118 29.86 4.73 -10.62
C ALA A 118 30.35 5.91 -9.75
N GLU A 119 30.93 6.93 -10.38
CA GLU A 119 31.22 8.19 -9.70
C GLU A 119 29.94 9.03 -9.61
N TRP A 120 29.61 9.52 -8.41
CA TRP A 120 28.44 10.36 -8.15
C TRP A 120 28.85 11.80 -7.86
N LYS A 121 28.00 12.74 -8.26
CA LYS A 121 28.17 14.15 -7.96
C LYS A 121 27.67 14.45 -6.55
N VAL A 122 28.49 15.12 -5.74
CA VAL A 122 28.04 15.72 -4.48
C VAL A 122 27.29 17.01 -4.81
N GLU A 123 25.99 17.05 -4.54
CA GLU A 123 25.15 18.23 -4.73
C GLU A 123 25.28 19.21 -3.56
N GLY A 124 25.52 18.69 -2.36
CA GLY A 124 25.79 19.48 -1.16
C GLY A 124 25.82 18.61 0.09
N TYR A 125 26.43 19.13 1.14
CA TYR A 125 26.41 18.54 2.48
C TYR A 125 26.39 19.65 3.52
N GLY A 126 25.89 19.34 4.71
CA GLY A 126 25.77 20.32 5.79
C GLY A 126 25.34 19.69 7.10
N SER A 127 25.29 20.50 8.14
CA SER A 127 24.77 20.10 9.44
C SER A 127 23.96 21.23 10.07
N ASP A 128 22.98 20.84 10.87
CA ASP A 128 22.19 21.73 11.72
C ASP A 128 21.92 21.08 13.09
N GLU A 129 20.95 21.60 13.84
CA GLU A 129 20.58 21.10 15.17
C GLU A 129 19.87 19.73 15.12
N LEU A 130 19.33 19.33 13.97
CA LEU A 130 18.52 18.14 13.79
C LEU A 130 19.28 17.01 13.10
N GLU A 131 20.16 17.32 12.14
CA GLU A 131 20.90 16.31 11.40
C GLU A 131 22.23 16.82 10.80
N SER A 132 23.09 15.87 10.41
CA SER A 132 24.20 16.08 9.46
C SER A 132 23.92 15.27 8.20
N TYR A 133 24.04 15.85 7.01
CA TYR A 133 23.61 15.21 5.78
C TYR A 133 24.55 15.43 4.60
N VAL A 134 24.47 14.53 3.62
CA VAL A 134 25.03 14.68 2.27
C VAL A 134 23.98 14.30 1.23
N LEU A 135 23.90 15.10 0.17
CA LEU A 135 23.07 14.88 -1.00
C LEU A 135 23.98 14.60 -2.20
N LEU A 136 23.76 13.46 -2.85
CA LEU A 136 24.48 13.03 -4.04
C LEU A 136 23.49 12.81 -5.19
N SER A 137 23.96 12.98 -6.41
CA SER A 137 23.19 12.66 -7.61
C SER A 137 24.01 11.86 -8.62
N GLN A 138 23.31 11.06 -9.40
CA GLN A 138 23.85 10.45 -10.61
C GLN A 138 22.90 10.62 -11.77
N GLU A 139 23.42 11.19 -12.85
CA GLU A 139 22.68 11.37 -14.10
C GLU A 139 23.07 10.26 -15.09
N VAL A 140 22.12 9.39 -15.40
CA VAL A 140 22.28 8.37 -16.43
C VAL A 140 21.74 8.94 -17.74
N LYS A 141 22.63 9.14 -18.71
CA LYS A 141 22.35 9.65 -20.05
C LYS A 141 23.41 9.16 -21.04
N ASP A 142 23.30 9.57 -22.31
CA ASP A 142 24.30 9.30 -23.35
C ASP A 142 25.74 9.52 -22.84
N GLY A 143 26.54 8.46 -22.90
CA GLY A 143 27.93 8.42 -22.42
C GLY A 143 28.12 7.67 -21.09
N HIS A 144 27.10 7.57 -20.25
CA HIS A 144 27.14 6.79 -19.01
C HIS A 144 27.14 5.28 -19.32
N GLU A 145 27.85 4.46 -18.54
CA GLU A 145 27.94 3.01 -18.78
C GLU A 145 26.58 2.32 -18.74
N PHE A 146 25.78 2.58 -17.70
CA PHE A 146 24.39 2.12 -17.61
C PHE A 146 23.60 2.39 -18.90
N HIS A 147 23.68 3.62 -19.43
CA HIS A 147 22.93 4.04 -20.61
C HIS A 147 23.31 3.29 -21.89
N LYS A 148 24.53 2.73 -21.97
CA LYS A 148 24.96 1.92 -23.12
C LYS A 148 24.14 0.64 -23.28
N TYR A 149 23.67 0.08 -22.16
CA TYR A 149 22.95 -1.18 -22.14
C TYR A 149 21.45 -1.00 -21.90
N LEU A 150 21.07 0.01 -21.12
CA LEU A 150 19.69 0.41 -20.86
C LEU A 150 19.56 1.92 -21.18
N PRO A 151 19.21 2.30 -22.41
CA PRO A 151 19.28 3.68 -22.92
C PRO A 151 18.11 4.56 -22.43
N PHE A 152 17.87 4.57 -21.12
CA PHE A 152 16.93 5.45 -20.46
C PHE A 152 17.68 6.62 -19.85
N THR A 153 17.14 7.83 -20.04
CA THR A 153 17.69 9.04 -19.41
C THR A 153 16.99 9.29 -18.08
N PHE A 154 17.74 9.27 -16.97
CA PHE A 154 17.17 9.49 -15.64
C PHE A 154 18.19 10.05 -14.65
N THR A 155 17.69 10.61 -13.56
CA THR A 155 18.52 11.04 -12.43
C THR A 155 18.17 10.19 -11.22
N VAL A 156 19.20 9.72 -10.54
CA VAL A 156 19.09 9.14 -9.21
C VAL A 156 19.63 10.16 -8.22
N THR A 157 18.90 10.43 -7.15
CA THR A 157 19.33 11.28 -6.05
C THR A 157 19.35 10.47 -4.77
N LEU A 158 20.45 10.57 -4.04
CA LEU A 158 20.69 9.83 -2.81
C LEU A 158 21.01 10.81 -1.69
N ARG A 159 20.26 10.73 -0.59
CA ARG A 159 20.51 11.50 0.62
C ARG A 159 20.87 10.54 1.75
N TYR A 160 22.00 10.79 2.38
CA TYR A 160 22.30 10.23 3.70
C TYR A 160 22.15 11.33 4.73
N SER A 161 21.44 11.05 5.82
CA SER A 161 21.39 11.92 6.98
C SER A 161 21.63 11.15 8.27
N LEU A 162 22.31 11.80 9.19
CA LEU A 162 22.68 11.28 10.49
C LEU A 162 22.08 12.17 11.56
N SER A 163 21.28 11.58 12.46
CA SER A 163 20.54 12.31 13.50
C SER A 163 20.54 11.53 14.82
N SER A 164 19.84 12.05 15.82
CA SER A 164 19.60 11.33 17.08
C SER A 164 18.81 10.02 16.90
N LEU A 165 18.12 9.85 15.77
CA LEU A 165 17.41 8.61 15.41
C LEU A 165 18.29 7.59 14.68
N GLY A 166 19.56 7.91 14.40
CA GLY A 166 20.49 7.08 13.66
C GLY A 166 20.69 7.54 12.22
N LEU A 167 21.10 6.61 11.36
CA LEU A 167 21.36 6.82 9.94
C LEU A 167 20.08 6.63 9.11
N GLN A 168 19.74 7.62 8.29
CA GLN A 168 18.68 7.54 7.30
C GLN A 168 19.28 7.63 5.89
N GLN A 169 18.81 6.76 5.00
CA GLN A 169 19.12 6.77 3.57
C GLN A 169 17.83 6.99 2.78
N GLN A 170 17.82 7.94 1.85
CA GLN A 170 16.69 8.20 0.96
C GLN A 170 17.15 8.20 -0.49
N LEU A 171 16.51 7.37 -1.32
CA LEU A 171 16.76 7.25 -2.74
C LEU A 171 15.55 7.80 -3.51
N ASN A 172 15.77 8.71 -4.44
CA ASN A 172 14.76 9.22 -5.36
C ASN A 172 15.22 8.96 -6.80
N VAL A 173 14.29 8.57 -7.67
CA VAL A 173 14.58 8.26 -9.07
C VAL A 173 13.60 9.03 -9.94
N ARG A 174 14.13 9.81 -10.88
CA ARG A 174 13.35 10.63 -11.79
C ARG A 174 13.62 10.23 -13.24
N ASN A 175 12.59 9.79 -13.93
CA ASN A 175 12.65 9.55 -15.37
C ASN A 175 12.68 10.91 -16.12
N ASN A 176 13.85 11.25 -16.66
CA ASN A 176 14.08 12.46 -17.46
C ASN A 176 13.97 12.21 -18.97
N GLY A 177 13.67 10.97 -19.35
CA GLY A 177 13.53 10.55 -20.73
C GLY A 177 12.18 10.89 -21.34
N LYS A 178 11.87 10.26 -22.47
CA LYS A 178 10.61 10.43 -23.20
C LYS A 178 9.70 9.21 -23.12
N GLU A 179 10.20 8.11 -22.60
CA GLU A 179 9.54 6.82 -22.58
C GLU A 179 9.50 6.27 -21.16
N ARG A 180 8.53 5.40 -20.91
CA ARG A 180 8.39 4.69 -19.65
C ARG A 180 9.62 3.80 -19.42
N MET A 181 10.29 3.97 -18.28
CA MET A 181 11.53 3.25 -17.94
C MET A 181 11.30 2.22 -16.82
N PRO A 182 12.06 1.12 -16.77
CA PRO A 182 12.01 0.19 -15.64
C PRO A 182 12.62 0.85 -14.38
N ASN A 183 12.02 0.62 -13.21
CA ASN A 183 12.52 1.11 -11.93
C ASN A 183 12.86 -0.05 -11.00
N LEU A 184 14.14 -0.41 -10.99
CA LEU A 184 14.67 -1.57 -10.27
C LEU A 184 15.91 -1.14 -9.50
N PHE A 185 15.80 -1.13 -8.17
CA PHE A 185 16.86 -0.73 -7.26
C PHE A 185 16.91 -1.70 -6.08
N ALA A 186 18.12 -1.90 -5.55
CA ALA A 186 18.37 -2.64 -4.33
C ALA A 186 19.64 -2.12 -3.65
N PHE A 187 19.90 -2.61 -2.44
CA PHE A 187 21.13 -2.34 -1.72
C PHE A 187 21.83 -3.63 -1.34
N HIS A 188 23.15 -3.67 -1.50
CA HIS A 188 23.98 -4.79 -1.06
C HIS A 188 24.56 -4.53 0.34
N THR A 189 23.69 -4.26 1.31
CA THR A 189 24.09 -3.81 2.66
C THR A 189 24.92 -4.86 3.37
N ALA A 190 26.17 -4.55 3.73
CA ALA A 190 27.05 -5.45 4.47
C ALA A 190 27.17 -5.02 5.93
N ILE A 191 26.55 -5.78 6.84
CA ILE A 191 26.48 -5.48 8.27
C ILE A 191 27.53 -6.29 9.02
N SER A 192 28.32 -5.62 9.86
CA SER A 192 29.38 -6.26 10.66
C SER A 192 28.78 -7.15 11.75
N VAL A 193 29.32 -8.36 11.89
CA VAL A 193 28.97 -9.27 12.99
C VAL A 193 30.27 -9.93 13.47
N PRO A 194 30.84 -9.53 14.61
CA PRO A 194 30.31 -8.58 15.59
C PRO A 194 30.41 -7.11 15.14
N PHE A 195 29.48 -6.26 15.58
CA PHE A 195 29.66 -4.80 15.50
C PHE A 195 30.26 -4.22 16.79
N ALA A 196 30.10 -4.91 17.92
CA ALA A 196 30.66 -4.53 19.21
C ALA A 196 32.06 -5.13 19.42
N PRO A 197 33.07 -4.35 19.85
CA PRO A 197 34.46 -4.80 19.91
C PRO A 197 34.72 -5.94 20.92
N GLU A 198 33.91 -6.06 21.96
CA GLU A 198 34.02 -7.10 22.99
C GLU A 198 33.26 -8.39 22.67
N SER A 199 32.39 -8.38 21.66
CA SER A 199 31.50 -9.49 21.30
C SER A 199 32.12 -10.38 20.21
N GLN A 200 31.55 -11.57 20.02
CA GLN A 200 31.90 -12.51 18.97
C GLN A 200 30.66 -12.85 18.15
N ALA A 201 30.82 -13.40 16.95
CA ALA A 201 29.70 -13.75 16.07
C ALA A 201 28.65 -14.68 16.71
N SER A 202 29.06 -15.52 17.67
CA SER A 202 28.16 -16.40 18.43
C SER A 202 27.24 -15.67 19.41
N ASP A 203 27.54 -14.41 19.74
CA ASP A 203 26.73 -13.59 20.65
C ASP A 203 25.51 -12.98 19.94
N TYR A 204 25.40 -13.15 18.61
CA TYR A 204 24.41 -12.47 17.79
C TYR A 204 23.28 -13.38 17.29
N THR A 205 22.08 -12.80 17.25
CA THR A 205 20.95 -13.34 16.49
C THR A 205 20.38 -12.28 15.56
N ALA A 206 20.05 -12.69 14.33
CA ALA A 206 19.33 -11.88 13.37
C ALA A 206 17.85 -12.32 13.30
N LYS A 207 16.98 -11.33 13.14
CA LYS A 207 15.58 -11.48 12.77
C LYS A 207 15.35 -10.67 11.50
N VAL A 208 14.71 -11.24 10.49
CA VAL A 208 14.39 -10.56 9.22
C VAL A 208 12.93 -10.80 8.90
N THR A 209 12.24 -9.78 8.40
CA THR A 209 10.84 -9.86 7.94
C THR A 209 10.71 -10.58 6.58
N ILE A 210 11.30 -11.78 6.48
CA ILE A 210 11.15 -12.67 5.32
C ILE A 210 9.76 -13.33 5.30
N GLY A 211 9.26 -13.54 4.09
CA GLY A 211 8.09 -14.35 3.78
C GLY A 211 8.50 -15.73 3.29
N GLN A 212 8.17 -16.05 2.04
CA GLN A 212 8.44 -17.35 1.43
C GLN A 212 9.78 -17.36 0.69
N ARG A 213 10.51 -18.48 0.77
CA ARG A 213 11.78 -18.67 0.05
C ARG A 213 11.53 -19.10 -1.38
N ARG A 214 12.20 -18.46 -2.34
CA ARG A 214 12.18 -18.84 -3.75
C ARG A 214 13.14 -20.00 -3.99
N GLU A 215 12.71 -20.97 -4.77
CA GLU A 215 13.61 -22.00 -5.30
C GLU A 215 14.51 -21.37 -6.37
N LEU A 216 15.82 -21.59 -6.24
CA LEU A 216 16.83 -21.13 -7.20
C LEU A 216 17.42 -22.33 -7.95
N ASN A 217 17.68 -22.16 -9.25
CA ASN A 217 18.37 -23.17 -10.07
C ASN A 217 19.90 -23.15 -9.84
N GLU A 218 20.63 -23.99 -10.57
CA GLU A 218 22.10 -24.09 -10.50
C GLU A 218 22.86 -22.80 -10.90
N ARG A 219 22.16 -21.83 -11.50
CA ARG A 219 22.67 -20.50 -11.86
C ARG A 219 22.26 -19.42 -10.85
N SER A 220 21.69 -19.80 -9.71
CA SER A 220 21.14 -18.91 -8.68
C SER A 220 20.02 -17.98 -9.19
N LEU A 221 19.20 -18.47 -10.13
CA LEU A 221 18.04 -17.75 -10.67
C LEU A 221 16.73 -18.41 -10.22
N PRO A 222 15.66 -17.64 -9.95
CA PRO A 222 14.41 -18.19 -9.46
C PRO A 222 13.71 -19.07 -10.50
N THR A 223 13.22 -20.24 -10.07
CA THR A 223 12.47 -21.19 -10.93
C THR A 223 10.99 -20.79 -11.11
N GLY A 224 10.54 -19.79 -10.35
CA GLY A 224 9.13 -19.40 -10.23
C GLY A 224 8.39 -20.14 -9.10
N GLN A 225 8.99 -21.18 -8.51
CA GLN A 225 8.42 -21.91 -7.39
C GLN A 225 8.91 -21.37 -6.04
N PHE A 226 8.14 -21.66 -4.99
CA PHE A 226 8.58 -21.50 -3.61
C PHE A 226 9.14 -22.83 -3.09
N GLN A 227 10.11 -22.73 -2.20
CA GLN A 227 10.59 -23.85 -1.40
C GLN A 227 10.24 -23.63 0.08
N PRO A 228 9.98 -24.70 0.85
CA PRO A 228 9.74 -24.57 2.29
C PRO A 228 10.92 -23.92 3.02
N LEU A 229 10.61 -23.12 4.03
CA LEU A 229 11.61 -22.59 4.96
C LEU A 229 12.19 -23.75 5.81
N THR A 230 13.49 -23.69 6.11
CA THR A 230 14.08 -24.57 7.14
C THR A 230 13.64 -24.13 8.54
N PRO A 231 13.77 -24.99 9.57
CA PRO A 231 13.45 -24.61 10.95
C PRO A 231 14.18 -23.34 11.42
N GLU A 232 15.43 -23.14 10.99
CA GLU A 232 16.23 -21.95 11.30
C GLU A 232 15.73 -20.71 10.55
N GLU A 233 15.25 -20.86 9.30
CA GLU A 233 14.63 -19.76 8.55
C GLU A 233 13.28 -19.33 9.16
N GLU A 234 12.50 -20.27 9.71
CA GLU A 234 11.30 -19.94 10.49
C GLU A 234 11.64 -19.17 11.77
N GLN A 235 12.77 -19.48 12.41
CA GLN A 235 13.29 -18.70 13.54
C GLN A 235 13.77 -17.31 13.10
N LEU A 236 14.45 -17.21 11.95
CA LEU A 236 14.88 -15.95 11.35
C LEU A 236 13.69 -14.99 11.15
N LYS A 237 12.52 -15.51 10.80
CA LYS A 237 11.27 -14.73 10.68
C LYS A 237 10.72 -14.21 12.03
N SER A 238 10.96 -14.93 13.12
CA SER A 238 10.21 -14.80 14.38
C SER A 238 11.05 -14.38 15.58
N GLU A 239 11.66 -15.34 16.28
CA GLU A 239 12.41 -15.16 17.53
C GLU A 239 13.87 -14.74 17.32
N GLY A 240 14.37 -14.88 16.09
CA GLY A 240 15.74 -14.64 15.70
C GLY A 240 16.63 -15.89 15.81
N VAL A 241 17.66 -15.96 14.97
CA VAL A 241 18.63 -17.07 14.91
C VAL A 241 20.02 -16.54 14.58
N SER A 242 21.09 -17.29 14.87
CA SER A 242 22.44 -16.89 14.45
C SER A 242 22.48 -16.59 12.95
N PRO A 243 22.98 -15.44 12.47
CA PRO A 243 23.04 -15.13 11.04
C PRO A 243 23.93 -16.12 10.24
N PHE A 244 24.65 -17.01 10.92
CA PHE A 244 25.58 -17.98 10.36
C PHE A 244 25.16 -19.44 10.59
N PHE A 245 23.87 -19.72 10.78
CA PHE A 245 23.36 -21.08 11.02
C PHE A 245 23.60 -22.06 9.85
N ALA A 246 23.65 -21.55 8.61
CA ALA A 246 23.93 -22.29 7.39
C ALA A 246 24.51 -21.33 6.34
N ALA A 247 25.14 -21.85 5.29
CA ALA A 247 25.52 -21.03 4.14
C ALA A 247 24.24 -20.52 3.44
N MET A 248 24.16 -19.21 3.22
CA MET A 248 23.01 -18.57 2.59
C MET A 248 23.47 -17.69 1.43
N ASP A 249 22.77 -17.83 0.31
CA ASP A 249 22.70 -16.93 -0.83
C ASP A 249 21.26 -17.07 -1.38
N ASN A 250 20.31 -16.72 -0.53
CA ASN A 250 18.91 -17.11 -0.67
C ASN A 250 18.02 -15.89 -0.95
N HIS A 251 16.94 -16.13 -1.69
CA HIS A 251 15.96 -15.12 -2.03
C HIS A 251 14.61 -15.40 -1.35
N TYR A 252 14.04 -14.38 -0.73
CA TYR A 252 12.74 -14.44 -0.05
C TYR A 252 11.82 -13.32 -0.56
N SER A 253 10.52 -13.56 -0.56
CA SER A 253 9.57 -12.44 -0.52
C SER A 253 9.69 -11.72 0.83
N ALA A 254 9.29 -10.46 0.92
CA ALA A 254 9.19 -9.73 2.18
C ALA A 254 7.79 -9.90 2.76
N GLU A 255 7.70 -10.08 4.08
CA GLU A 255 6.45 -10.16 4.83
C GLU A 255 6.49 -9.15 5.98
N PRO A 256 6.08 -7.89 5.73
CA PRO A 256 6.16 -6.83 6.72
C PRO A 256 5.40 -7.17 8.01
N GLN A 257 6.03 -6.90 9.16
CA GLN A 257 5.44 -7.11 10.48
C GLN A 257 5.00 -5.76 11.06
N ASN A 258 3.71 -5.62 11.38
CA ASN A 258 3.11 -4.36 11.85
C ASN A 258 3.37 -3.17 10.91
N GLY A 259 3.34 -3.41 9.59
CA GLY A 259 3.58 -2.39 8.57
C GLY A 259 5.05 -2.01 8.37
N ARG A 260 6.01 -2.73 8.98
CA ARG A 260 7.45 -2.48 8.85
C ARG A 260 8.13 -3.64 8.14
N ASN A 261 9.01 -3.32 7.19
CA ASN A 261 9.92 -4.28 6.56
C ASN A 261 11.32 -3.98 7.06
N TYR A 262 11.90 -4.88 7.84
CA TYR A 262 13.15 -4.64 8.54
C TYR A 262 13.95 -5.92 8.84
N MET A 263 15.21 -5.70 9.17
CA MET A 263 16.10 -6.63 9.85
C MET A 263 16.45 -6.09 11.24
N GLU A 264 16.54 -6.98 12.21
CA GLU A 264 17.01 -6.72 13.57
C GLU A 264 18.18 -7.66 13.90
N LEU A 265 19.31 -7.09 14.32
CA LEU A 265 20.49 -7.82 14.77
C LEU A 265 20.71 -7.50 16.25
N THR A 266 20.57 -8.52 17.11
CA THR A 266 20.69 -8.38 18.56
C THR A 266 21.99 -9.00 19.04
N ASP A 267 22.76 -8.23 19.82
CA ASP A 267 23.91 -8.70 20.58
C ASP A 267 23.43 -9.12 21.98
N HIS A 268 23.48 -10.41 22.29
CA HIS A 268 23.03 -10.93 23.60
C HIS A 268 24.04 -10.68 24.73
N ARG A 269 25.28 -10.30 24.40
CA ARG A 269 26.32 -10.01 25.38
C ARG A 269 26.17 -8.60 25.93
N THR A 270 25.95 -7.62 25.06
CA THR A 270 25.78 -6.21 25.47
C THR A 270 24.31 -5.84 25.70
N GLY A 271 23.39 -6.53 25.03
CA GLY A 271 21.96 -6.22 25.01
C GLY A 271 21.56 -5.21 23.93
N ASP A 272 22.52 -4.76 23.11
CA ASP A 272 22.30 -3.80 22.05
C ASP A 272 21.64 -4.42 20.81
N LYS A 273 20.99 -3.55 20.04
CA LYS A 273 20.20 -3.95 18.87
C LYS A 273 20.38 -2.96 17.74
N LEU A 274 20.83 -3.47 16.58
CA LEU A 274 20.82 -2.74 15.32
C LEU A 274 19.53 -3.07 14.55
N VAL A 275 18.74 -2.05 14.22
CA VAL A 275 17.52 -2.19 13.41
C VAL A 275 17.76 -1.53 12.05
N TYR A 276 17.65 -2.30 10.98
CA TYR A 276 17.69 -1.84 9.61
C TYR A 276 16.28 -1.88 9.00
N ASP A 277 15.59 -0.74 9.01
CA ASP A 277 14.26 -0.58 8.41
C ASP A 277 14.40 -0.09 6.97
N VAL A 278 13.81 -0.81 6.04
CA VAL A 278 13.94 -0.54 4.60
C VAL A 278 12.64 0.00 3.99
N GLY A 279 11.52 -0.08 4.71
CA GLY A 279 10.21 0.31 4.22
C GLY A 279 9.55 -0.74 3.30
N THR A 280 8.23 -0.66 3.18
CA THR A 280 7.38 -1.67 2.51
C THR A 280 7.43 -1.61 0.98
N SER A 281 8.17 -0.66 0.41
CA SER A 281 8.43 -0.56 -1.03
C SER A 281 9.41 -1.63 -1.52
N TYR A 282 10.27 -2.17 -0.64
CA TYR A 282 11.11 -3.32 -0.95
C TYR A 282 10.31 -4.59 -0.70
N LYS A 283 10.01 -5.32 -1.78
CA LYS A 283 9.10 -6.48 -1.74
C LYS A 283 9.82 -7.80 -1.51
N HIS A 284 11.15 -7.78 -1.50
CA HIS A 284 11.99 -8.97 -1.47
C HIS A 284 13.24 -8.75 -0.61
N TRP A 285 13.79 -9.86 -0.10
CA TRP A 285 15.08 -9.91 0.59
C TRP A 285 15.99 -10.91 -0.13
N MET A 286 17.20 -10.48 -0.44
CA MET A 286 18.31 -11.41 -0.70
C MET A 286 19.16 -11.48 0.57
N ILE A 287 19.44 -12.68 1.08
CA ILE A 287 20.27 -12.85 2.27
C ILE A 287 21.50 -13.66 1.90
N TRP A 288 22.66 -13.02 2.04
CA TRP A 288 23.96 -13.63 1.86
C TRP A 288 24.78 -13.52 3.14
N ASN A 289 25.51 -14.57 3.52
CA ASN A 289 26.30 -14.57 4.76
C ASN A 289 27.72 -15.12 4.55
N ASN A 290 28.24 -14.97 3.32
CA ASN A 290 29.63 -15.29 2.98
C ASN A 290 30.09 -16.67 3.46
N ASN A 291 29.27 -17.70 3.23
CA ASN A 291 29.55 -19.09 3.64
C ASN A 291 29.84 -19.25 5.15
N MET A 292 29.12 -18.52 6.00
CA MET A 292 29.25 -18.59 7.47
C MET A 292 30.62 -18.11 8.00
N ALA A 293 31.31 -17.23 7.27
CA ALA A 293 32.63 -16.75 7.65
C ALA A 293 32.67 -16.06 9.03
N GLY A 294 31.55 -15.55 9.51
CA GLY A 294 31.42 -15.01 10.87
C GLY A 294 31.98 -13.59 11.04
N ASP A 295 32.12 -12.83 9.94
CA ASP A 295 32.66 -11.47 9.91
C ASP A 295 31.61 -10.42 9.54
N PHE A 296 30.73 -10.72 8.59
CA PHE A 296 29.60 -9.86 8.21
C PHE A 296 28.45 -10.70 7.64
N PHE A 297 27.27 -10.11 7.59
CA PHE A 297 26.14 -10.68 6.86
C PHE A 297 25.41 -9.60 6.06
N CYS A 298 24.75 -9.99 4.98
CA CYS A 298 24.11 -9.11 4.02
C CYS A 298 22.60 -9.32 3.96
N PRO A 299 21.80 -8.53 4.71
CA PRO A 299 20.37 -8.42 4.48
C PRO A 299 20.11 -7.38 3.39
N GLU A 300 19.93 -7.85 2.16
CA GLU A 300 19.82 -7.00 0.98
C GLU A 300 18.35 -6.76 0.61
N PRO A 301 17.81 -5.56 0.83
CA PRO A 301 16.46 -5.24 0.40
C PRO A 301 16.40 -5.06 -1.11
N GLN A 302 15.43 -5.72 -1.74
CA GLN A 302 15.27 -5.74 -3.20
C GLN A 302 13.86 -5.23 -3.55
N MET A 303 13.77 -4.25 -4.45
CA MET A 303 12.47 -3.81 -4.96
C MET A 303 11.79 -4.90 -5.79
N ASN A 304 12.60 -5.70 -6.48
CA ASN A 304 12.14 -6.71 -7.42
C ASN A 304 12.76 -8.08 -7.16
N LEU A 305 12.09 -9.10 -7.68
CA LEU A 305 12.58 -10.47 -7.75
C LEU A 305 13.86 -10.53 -8.60
N VAL A 306 14.82 -11.36 -8.21
CA VAL A 306 15.98 -11.68 -9.07
C VAL A 306 15.50 -12.13 -10.44
N ASN A 307 16.18 -11.68 -11.50
CA ASN A 307 15.79 -11.96 -12.88
C ASN A 307 14.38 -11.48 -13.29
N ALA A 308 13.76 -10.56 -12.52
CA ALA A 308 12.40 -10.04 -12.68
C ALA A 308 11.84 -9.95 -14.11
N PRO A 309 12.52 -9.30 -15.08
CA PRO A 309 11.95 -9.16 -16.43
C PRO A 309 11.81 -10.49 -17.19
N ASN A 310 12.57 -11.53 -16.81
CA ASN A 310 12.54 -12.83 -17.45
C ASN A 310 11.62 -13.85 -16.74
N VAL A 311 11.06 -13.50 -15.58
CA VAL A 311 10.19 -14.40 -14.82
C VAL A 311 8.77 -14.38 -15.40
N GLN A 312 8.24 -15.57 -15.73
CA GLN A 312 6.91 -15.73 -16.31
C GLN A 312 5.92 -16.29 -15.29
N GLY A 313 4.63 -15.99 -15.49
CA GLY A 313 3.54 -16.59 -14.70
C GLY A 313 3.35 -16.00 -13.29
N ILE A 314 4.09 -14.94 -12.94
CA ILE A 314 3.94 -14.20 -11.68
C ILE A 314 3.44 -12.78 -11.99
N PRO A 315 2.48 -12.22 -11.23
CA PRO A 315 2.01 -10.85 -11.43
C PRO A 315 3.14 -9.81 -11.30
N ALA A 316 3.11 -8.77 -12.13
CA ALA A 316 4.17 -7.74 -12.15
C ALA A 316 4.39 -7.05 -10.80
N GLU A 317 3.31 -6.87 -10.02
CA GLU A 317 3.37 -6.32 -8.67
C GLU A 317 4.16 -7.21 -7.70
N GLU A 318 3.95 -8.53 -7.77
CA GLU A 318 4.68 -9.49 -6.95
C GLU A 318 6.14 -9.64 -7.40
N ILE A 319 6.40 -9.55 -8.71
CA ILE A 319 7.76 -9.48 -9.26
C ILE A 319 8.46 -8.19 -8.79
N GLY A 320 7.72 -7.10 -8.54
CA GLY A 320 8.29 -5.78 -8.25
C GLY A 320 8.81 -5.06 -9.50
N LEU A 321 8.35 -5.47 -10.69
CA LEU A 321 8.73 -4.85 -11.97
C LEU A 321 7.80 -3.66 -12.25
N ILE A 322 8.15 -2.50 -11.71
CA ILE A 322 7.39 -1.26 -11.89
C ILE A 322 8.03 -0.34 -12.92
N GLY A 323 7.21 0.43 -13.63
CA GLY A 323 7.65 1.41 -14.62
C GLY A 323 7.47 2.83 -14.12
N LEU A 324 8.47 3.68 -14.34
CA LEU A 324 8.40 5.12 -14.07
C LEU A 324 8.05 5.87 -15.35
N GLU A 325 6.97 6.64 -15.30
CA GLU A 325 6.57 7.53 -16.38
C GLU A 325 7.47 8.78 -16.43
N PRO A 326 7.79 9.30 -17.63
CA PRO A 326 8.59 10.51 -17.77
C PRO A 326 7.85 11.74 -17.23
N GLY A 327 8.60 12.68 -16.65
CA GLY A 327 8.07 14.02 -16.35
C GLY A 327 7.21 14.16 -15.10
N ARG A 328 7.16 13.16 -14.20
CA ARG A 328 6.62 13.33 -12.85
C ARG A 328 7.45 14.35 -12.07
N ILE A 329 6.79 15.20 -11.28
CA ILE A 329 7.38 16.31 -10.53
C ILE A 329 6.83 16.37 -9.09
N ASP A 330 6.33 15.24 -8.59
CA ASP A 330 5.55 15.15 -7.34
C ASP A 330 6.39 15.55 -6.11
N ASP A 331 7.70 15.31 -6.17
CA ASP A 331 8.73 15.69 -5.20
C ASP A 331 8.88 17.20 -5.00
N HIS A 332 8.36 18.01 -5.92
CA HIS A 332 8.34 19.46 -5.80
C HIS A 332 7.13 20.01 -5.03
N PHE A 333 6.24 19.15 -4.51
CA PHE A 333 5.06 19.54 -3.73
C PHE A 333 5.10 19.01 -2.28
N PRO A 334 6.06 19.45 -1.44
CA PRO A 334 6.29 18.87 -0.11
C PRO A 334 5.31 19.34 0.97
N LEU A 335 4.35 20.21 0.64
CA LEU A 335 3.48 20.84 1.61
C LEU A 335 2.49 19.85 2.23
N VAL A 336 2.32 19.97 3.55
CA VAL A 336 1.39 19.14 4.32
C VAL A 336 -0.07 19.58 4.13
N VAL A 337 -1.01 18.67 4.43
CA VAL A 337 -2.46 18.97 4.42
C VAL A 337 -2.81 20.10 5.39
N TRP A 338 -2.19 20.11 6.58
CA TRP A 338 -2.45 21.07 7.66
C TRP A 338 -1.74 22.41 7.40
N GLN A 339 -2.27 23.11 6.42
CA GLN A 339 -1.74 24.37 5.90
C GLN A 339 -2.80 25.48 6.07
N THR A 340 -2.61 26.63 5.40
CA THR A 340 -3.66 27.65 5.30
C THR A 340 -4.97 27.07 4.79
N GLY A 341 -6.07 27.44 5.44
CA GLY A 341 -7.37 26.83 5.25
C GLY A 341 -8.02 27.02 3.87
N SER A 342 -7.56 28.01 3.11
CA SER A 342 -7.94 28.23 1.71
C SER A 342 -7.14 27.37 0.72
N GLY A 343 -6.02 26.79 1.15
CA GLY A 343 -5.07 26.09 0.28
C GLY A 343 -4.12 26.99 -0.51
N THR A 344 -3.99 28.27 -0.14
CA THR A 344 -3.09 29.24 -0.81
C THR A 344 -1.65 28.75 -0.92
N GLN A 345 -1.10 28.07 0.09
CA GLN A 345 0.29 27.60 0.04
C GLN A 345 0.49 26.55 -1.05
N SER A 346 -0.43 25.58 -1.18
CA SER A 346 -0.41 24.61 -2.29
C SER A 346 -0.64 25.28 -3.65
N ASN A 347 -1.55 26.25 -3.74
CA ASN A 347 -1.74 27.04 -4.96
C ASN A 347 -0.43 27.74 -5.40
N MET A 348 0.23 28.43 -4.46
CA MET A 348 1.50 29.10 -4.73
C MET A 348 2.62 28.12 -5.05
N ASN A 349 2.67 26.96 -4.39
CA ASN A 349 3.65 25.93 -4.70
C ASN A 349 3.52 25.45 -6.16
N VAL A 350 2.29 25.23 -6.65
CA VAL A 350 2.04 24.93 -8.07
C VAL A 350 2.50 26.06 -8.98
N ASN A 351 2.15 27.30 -8.64
CA ASN A 351 2.58 28.47 -9.42
C ASN A 351 4.10 28.59 -9.54
N GLU A 352 4.81 28.43 -8.42
CA GLU A 352 6.26 28.53 -8.36
C GLU A 352 6.94 27.39 -9.10
N VAL A 353 6.46 26.16 -8.96
CA VAL A 353 7.00 25.00 -9.68
C VAL A 353 6.81 25.17 -11.19
N ILE A 354 5.61 25.55 -11.65
CA ILE A 354 5.34 25.78 -13.08
C ILE A 354 6.18 26.94 -13.62
N ALA A 355 6.27 28.06 -12.90
CA ALA A 355 7.07 29.21 -13.32
C ALA A 355 8.56 28.83 -13.42
N ASN A 356 9.10 28.11 -12.43
CA ASN A 356 10.49 27.66 -12.43
C ASN A 356 10.78 26.70 -13.59
N LEU A 357 9.92 25.70 -13.82
CA LEU A 357 10.06 24.76 -14.93
C LEU A 357 9.96 25.48 -16.28
N GLY A 358 9.00 26.38 -16.43
CA GLY A 358 8.86 27.17 -17.66
C GLY A 358 10.05 28.11 -17.89
N ASN A 359 10.61 28.71 -16.85
CA ASN A 359 11.81 29.54 -16.93
C ASN A 359 13.05 28.74 -17.34
N GLN A 360 13.23 27.53 -16.80
CA GLN A 360 14.29 26.63 -17.25
C GLN A 360 14.14 26.28 -18.74
N LEU A 361 12.91 26.02 -19.21
CA LEU A 361 12.63 25.75 -20.63
C LEU A 361 12.87 26.96 -21.53
N LEU A 362 12.58 28.17 -21.06
CA LEU A 362 12.86 29.42 -21.79
C LEU A 362 14.36 29.66 -21.88
N GLU A 363 15.10 29.47 -20.78
CA GLU A 363 16.55 29.59 -20.74
C GLU A 363 17.24 28.59 -21.67
N GLN A 364 16.81 27.33 -21.68
CA GLN A 364 17.31 26.31 -22.61
C GLN A 364 17.07 26.68 -24.08
N LYS A 365 16.05 27.49 -24.37
CA LYS A 365 15.74 28.01 -25.71
C LYS A 365 16.42 29.35 -26.01
N GLY A 366 17.27 29.87 -25.12
CA GLY A 366 17.95 31.15 -25.26
C GLY A 366 17.02 32.36 -25.20
N LYS A 367 15.87 32.23 -24.54
CA LYS A 367 14.87 33.29 -24.40
C LYS A 367 15.10 34.13 -23.13
N GLU A 368 14.92 35.44 -23.26
CA GLU A 368 15.07 36.39 -22.14
C GLU A 368 13.78 36.55 -21.32
N GLU A 369 12.62 36.18 -21.89
CA GLU A 369 11.35 36.21 -21.17
C GLU A 369 11.38 35.34 -19.91
N ARG A 370 10.68 35.78 -18.86
CA ARG A 370 10.54 35.03 -17.61
C ARG A 370 9.08 35.00 -17.19
N LEU A 371 8.62 33.82 -16.79
CA LEU A 371 7.34 33.60 -16.16
C LEU A 371 7.42 33.99 -14.69
N HIS A 372 6.51 34.84 -14.26
CA HIS A 372 6.28 35.18 -12.87
C HIS A 372 5.18 34.28 -12.28
N PRO A 373 5.39 33.66 -11.09
CA PRO A 373 4.40 32.77 -10.48
C PRO A 373 3.02 33.40 -10.33
N ASN A 374 2.96 34.67 -9.90
CA ASN A 374 1.69 35.36 -9.71
C ASN A 374 1.14 35.97 -11.02
N ASP A 375 1.93 36.85 -11.65
CA ASP A 375 1.44 37.65 -12.77
C ASP A 375 1.15 36.84 -14.03
N ASP A 376 1.84 35.72 -14.26
CA ASP A 376 1.63 34.86 -15.43
C ASP A 376 0.89 33.57 -15.07
N VAL A 377 1.41 32.78 -14.12
CA VAL A 377 0.84 31.44 -13.84
C VAL A 377 -0.50 31.55 -13.08
N ASN A 378 -0.59 32.47 -12.13
CA ASN A 378 -1.81 32.76 -11.36
C ASN A 378 -2.67 33.88 -11.98
N MET A 379 -2.42 34.25 -13.25
CA MET A 379 -3.17 35.32 -13.91
C MET A 379 -4.66 35.00 -13.91
N SER A 380 -5.50 36.00 -13.62
CA SER A 380 -6.97 35.90 -13.52
C SER A 380 -7.50 34.97 -12.41
N GLN A 381 -6.64 34.47 -11.54
CA GLN A 381 -6.98 33.48 -10.51
C GLN A 381 -6.81 34.05 -9.10
N SER A 382 -7.47 33.41 -8.15
CA SER A 382 -7.19 33.51 -6.71
C SER A 382 -6.99 32.10 -6.16
N SER A 383 -6.22 31.95 -5.09
CA SER A 383 -6.24 30.66 -4.37
C SER A 383 -7.65 30.31 -3.88
N ASN A 384 -8.48 31.33 -3.62
CA ASN A 384 -9.84 31.16 -3.12
C ASN A 384 -10.75 30.47 -4.12
N ASP A 385 -10.59 30.65 -5.44
CA ASP A 385 -11.37 29.97 -6.46
C ASP A 385 -10.63 28.82 -7.16
N THR A 386 -9.29 28.81 -7.08
CA THR A 386 -8.46 27.76 -7.70
C THR A 386 -8.40 26.49 -6.84
N PHE A 387 -8.18 26.61 -5.53
CA PHE A 387 -8.13 25.44 -4.65
C PHE A 387 -9.47 24.69 -4.55
N PRO A 388 -10.64 25.33 -4.38
CA PRO A 388 -11.91 24.59 -4.45
C PRO A 388 -12.18 24.00 -5.84
N THR A 389 -11.70 24.61 -6.91
CA THR A 389 -11.76 24.00 -8.25
C THR A 389 -10.95 22.70 -8.28
N ALA A 390 -9.71 22.71 -7.81
CA ALA A 390 -8.88 21.51 -7.71
C ALA A 390 -9.50 20.44 -6.78
N LEU A 391 -10.11 20.87 -5.68
CA LEU A 391 -10.85 20.00 -4.74
C LEU A 391 -11.94 19.20 -5.47
N HIS A 392 -12.79 19.90 -6.22
CA HIS A 392 -13.90 19.30 -6.95
C HIS A 392 -13.41 18.37 -8.07
N VAL A 393 -12.42 18.82 -8.85
CA VAL A 393 -11.82 18.00 -9.91
C VAL A 393 -11.23 16.71 -9.35
N ALA A 394 -10.41 16.79 -8.28
CA ALA A 394 -9.80 15.62 -7.66
C ALA A 394 -10.85 14.67 -7.08
N GLY A 395 -11.89 15.20 -6.42
CA GLY A 395 -12.98 14.39 -5.87
C GLY A 395 -13.77 13.64 -6.94
N VAL A 396 -14.13 14.30 -8.04
CA VAL A 396 -14.86 13.68 -9.16
C VAL A 396 -14.00 12.60 -9.82
N LEU A 397 -12.71 12.86 -10.08
CA LEU A 397 -11.81 11.87 -10.66
C LEU A 397 -11.64 10.65 -9.75
N ALA A 398 -11.43 10.86 -8.45
CA ALA A 398 -11.28 9.75 -7.50
C ALA A 398 -12.54 8.86 -7.47
N VAL A 399 -13.74 9.46 -7.46
CA VAL A 399 -14.98 8.69 -7.46
C VAL A 399 -15.19 7.96 -8.78
N GLU A 400 -15.07 8.66 -9.92
CA GLU A 400 -15.40 8.09 -11.22
C GLU A 400 -14.36 7.11 -11.76
N ASP A 401 -13.08 7.32 -11.45
CA ASP A 401 -11.98 6.54 -12.01
C ASP A 401 -11.48 5.44 -11.05
N GLN A 402 -11.85 5.48 -9.77
CA GLN A 402 -11.42 4.48 -8.77
C GLN A 402 -12.59 3.78 -8.09
N LEU A 403 -13.46 4.52 -7.40
CA LEU A 403 -14.51 3.92 -6.57
C LEU A 403 -15.63 3.27 -7.38
N LEU A 404 -16.16 3.95 -8.40
CA LEU A 404 -17.23 3.40 -9.24
C LEU A 404 -16.79 2.12 -9.98
N PRO A 405 -15.58 2.04 -10.56
CA PRO A 405 -15.03 0.78 -11.06
C PRO A 405 -14.94 -0.33 -10.01
N ALA A 406 -14.46 -0.02 -8.80
CA ALA A 406 -14.35 -1.02 -7.73
C ALA A 406 -15.72 -1.59 -7.33
N ILE A 407 -16.74 -0.74 -7.19
CA ILE A 407 -18.12 -1.17 -6.92
C ILE A 407 -18.63 -2.09 -8.03
N ALA A 408 -18.37 -1.75 -9.30
CA ALA A 408 -18.83 -2.54 -10.43
C ALA A 408 -18.26 -3.97 -10.42
N VAL A 409 -16.98 -4.13 -10.05
CA VAL A 409 -16.33 -5.45 -9.94
C VAL A 409 -17.02 -6.29 -8.86
N LEU A 410 -17.15 -5.78 -7.64
CA LEU A 410 -17.78 -6.54 -6.55
C LEU A 410 -19.26 -6.83 -6.82
N LYS A 411 -19.98 -5.88 -7.43
CA LYS A 411 -21.38 -6.06 -7.86
C LYS A 411 -21.50 -7.21 -8.86
N SER A 412 -20.63 -7.28 -9.87
CA SER A 412 -20.61 -8.38 -10.84
C SER A 412 -20.39 -9.73 -10.14
N THR A 413 -19.43 -9.80 -9.22
CA THR A 413 -19.17 -11.03 -8.45
C THR A 413 -20.38 -11.48 -7.65
N PHE A 414 -21.09 -10.56 -6.99
CA PHE A 414 -22.30 -10.93 -6.24
C PHE A 414 -23.48 -11.29 -7.14
N ALA A 415 -23.63 -10.67 -8.30
CA ALA A 415 -24.63 -11.08 -9.29
C ALA A 415 -24.39 -12.54 -9.74
N ASP A 416 -23.14 -12.88 -10.08
CA ASP A 416 -22.75 -14.23 -10.48
C ASP A 416 -22.97 -15.25 -9.34
N LYS A 417 -22.59 -14.90 -8.12
CA LYS A 417 -22.81 -15.77 -6.93
C LYS A 417 -24.28 -15.91 -6.59
N SER A 418 -25.09 -14.86 -6.75
CA SER A 418 -26.53 -14.90 -6.53
C SER A 418 -27.18 -15.91 -7.47
N GLU A 419 -26.85 -15.85 -8.77
CA GLU A 419 -27.35 -16.80 -9.77
C GLU A 419 -26.83 -18.22 -9.51
N LYS A 420 -25.53 -18.39 -9.21
CA LYS A 420 -24.92 -19.69 -8.91
C LYS A 420 -25.58 -20.37 -7.71
N PHE A 421 -26.05 -19.61 -6.72
CA PHE A 421 -26.59 -20.12 -5.46
C PHE A 421 -28.11 -20.00 -5.33
N LYS A 422 -28.82 -19.68 -6.43
CA LYS A 422 -30.27 -19.46 -6.44
C LYS A 422 -31.10 -20.64 -5.95
N ASP A 423 -30.58 -21.87 -6.10
CA ASP A 423 -31.30 -23.11 -5.74
C ASP A 423 -30.91 -23.65 -4.35
N ILE A 424 -29.97 -22.99 -3.65
CA ILE A 424 -29.49 -23.44 -2.33
C ILE A 424 -30.37 -22.86 -1.24
N ILE A 425 -31.30 -23.66 -0.71
CA ILE A 425 -32.22 -23.23 0.35
C ILE A 425 -31.51 -23.32 1.70
N LYS A 426 -31.58 -22.24 2.47
CA LYS A 426 -31.05 -22.11 3.83
C LYS A 426 -32.10 -21.56 4.78
N ILE A 427 -31.82 -21.62 6.08
CA ILE A 427 -32.66 -20.97 7.08
C ILE A 427 -32.40 -19.45 7.06
N GLY A 428 -33.47 -18.66 7.00
CA GLY A 428 -33.38 -17.22 7.22
C GLY A 428 -33.13 -16.90 8.69
N ARG A 429 -32.56 -15.73 8.99
CA ARG A 429 -32.40 -15.25 10.36
C ARG A 429 -32.89 -13.82 10.52
N THR A 430 -33.76 -13.61 11.50
CA THR A 430 -34.22 -12.28 11.92
C THR A 430 -34.01 -12.14 13.41
N HIS A 431 -33.45 -11.02 13.88
CA HIS A 431 -33.02 -10.88 15.28
C HIS A 431 -32.01 -11.95 15.73
N LEU A 432 -31.21 -12.48 14.80
CA LEU A 432 -30.30 -13.62 14.98
C LEU A 432 -30.99 -14.96 15.33
N GLN A 433 -32.32 -15.01 15.33
CA GLN A 433 -33.09 -16.23 15.56
C GLN A 433 -33.47 -16.88 14.22
N ASP A 434 -33.66 -18.19 14.23
CA ASP A 434 -34.22 -18.95 13.11
C ASP A 434 -35.53 -18.31 12.61
N ALA A 435 -35.68 -18.20 11.29
CA ALA A 435 -36.86 -17.68 10.61
C ALA A 435 -37.28 -18.60 9.46
N THR A 436 -38.15 -18.14 8.56
CA THR A 436 -38.54 -18.92 7.37
C THR A 436 -37.37 -19.09 6.39
N PRO A 437 -37.38 -20.14 5.54
CA PRO A 437 -36.32 -20.36 4.56
C PRO A 437 -36.21 -19.25 3.51
N ILE A 438 -34.99 -19.05 3.03
CA ILE A 438 -34.65 -18.27 1.83
C ILE A 438 -33.57 -19.02 1.05
N THR A 439 -33.33 -18.67 -0.21
CA THR A 439 -32.16 -19.19 -0.92
C THR A 439 -30.92 -18.36 -0.59
N LEU A 440 -29.73 -18.99 -0.62
CA LEU A 440 -28.47 -18.27 -0.51
C LEU A 440 -28.34 -17.25 -1.65
N GLY A 441 -28.82 -17.60 -2.86
CA GLY A 441 -28.91 -16.65 -3.96
C GLY A 441 -29.78 -15.42 -3.65
N GLN A 442 -30.94 -15.60 -3.01
CA GLN A 442 -31.78 -14.47 -2.54
C GLN A 442 -31.05 -13.60 -1.52
N GLU A 443 -30.32 -14.19 -0.57
CA GLU A 443 -29.53 -13.43 0.42
C GLU A 443 -28.47 -12.57 -0.26
N ILE A 444 -27.70 -13.14 -1.19
CA ILE A 444 -26.66 -12.43 -1.95
C ILE A 444 -27.25 -11.38 -2.90
N SER A 445 -28.44 -11.62 -3.47
CA SER A 445 -29.12 -10.61 -4.30
C SER A 445 -29.42 -9.32 -3.51
N GLY A 446 -29.60 -9.43 -2.19
CA GLY A 446 -29.73 -8.28 -1.30
C GLY A 446 -28.42 -7.49 -1.20
N TRP A 447 -27.27 -8.16 -1.14
CA TRP A 447 -25.95 -7.53 -1.13
C TRP A 447 -25.64 -6.84 -2.46
N GLU A 448 -25.95 -7.48 -3.59
CA GLU A 448 -25.83 -6.89 -4.92
C GLU A 448 -26.69 -5.62 -5.05
N ALA A 449 -27.96 -5.68 -4.63
CA ALA A 449 -28.88 -4.55 -4.71
C ALA A 449 -28.46 -3.35 -3.84
N MET A 450 -27.80 -3.60 -2.69
CA MET A 450 -27.19 -2.56 -1.87
C MET A 450 -26.09 -1.81 -2.65
N LEU A 451 -25.20 -2.54 -3.32
CA LEU A 451 -24.14 -1.96 -4.16
C LEU A 451 -24.73 -1.19 -5.35
N ASP A 452 -25.70 -1.74 -6.06
CA ASP A 452 -26.35 -1.05 -7.19
C ASP A 452 -26.99 0.28 -6.77
N LYS A 453 -27.72 0.27 -5.66
CA LYS A 453 -28.37 1.48 -5.16
C LYS A 453 -27.36 2.51 -4.70
N SER A 454 -26.33 2.09 -3.98
CA SER A 454 -25.23 2.95 -3.55
C SER A 454 -24.45 3.55 -4.72
N GLU A 455 -24.17 2.78 -5.77
CA GLU A 455 -23.56 3.27 -7.00
C GLU A 455 -24.37 4.41 -7.63
N ARG A 456 -25.70 4.26 -7.74
CA ARG A 456 -26.58 5.30 -8.29
C ARG A 456 -26.60 6.55 -7.43
N MET A 457 -26.70 6.41 -6.11
CA MET A 457 -26.66 7.55 -5.19
C MET A 457 -25.32 8.31 -5.30
N ILE A 458 -24.20 7.60 -5.44
CA ILE A 458 -22.88 8.21 -5.65
C ILE A 458 -22.81 8.94 -6.99
N ARG A 459 -23.25 8.32 -8.09
CA ARG A 459 -23.28 8.97 -9.41
C ARG A 459 -24.13 10.25 -9.40
N ASP A 460 -25.31 10.20 -8.80
CA ASP A 460 -26.21 11.35 -8.71
C ASP A 460 -25.61 12.49 -7.87
N SER A 461 -24.99 12.15 -6.74
CA SER A 461 -24.40 13.13 -5.83
C SER A 461 -23.11 13.78 -6.35
N VAL A 462 -22.25 13.03 -7.04
CA VAL A 462 -21.02 13.57 -7.63
C VAL A 462 -21.29 14.56 -8.76
N ASN A 463 -22.46 14.52 -9.40
CA ASN A 463 -22.80 15.51 -10.42
C ASN A 463 -22.83 16.95 -9.88
N TYR A 464 -23.21 17.15 -8.62
CA TYR A 464 -23.16 18.48 -7.99
C TYR A 464 -21.71 18.98 -7.80
N MET A 465 -20.75 18.07 -7.65
CA MET A 465 -19.33 18.43 -7.56
C MET A 465 -18.74 18.86 -8.92
N LYS A 466 -19.45 18.73 -10.04
CA LYS A 466 -18.94 19.14 -11.36
C LYS A 466 -19.04 20.65 -11.61
N GLU A 467 -19.65 21.40 -10.70
CA GLU A 467 -19.67 22.86 -10.71
C GLU A 467 -18.38 23.42 -10.09
N LEU A 468 -17.65 24.23 -10.85
CA LEU A 468 -16.32 24.74 -10.47
C LEU A 468 -16.34 26.21 -10.07
N ALA A 469 -15.63 26.52 -8.99
CA ALA A 469 -15.51 27.87 -8.45
C ALA A 469 -14.68 28.84 -9.32
N ILE A 470 -13.85 28.31 -10.23
CA ILE A 470 -12.92 29.09 -11.05
C ILE A 470 -13.60 30.27 -11.78
N GLY A 471 -12.97 31.44 -11.71
CA GLY A 471 -13.53 32.72 -12.16
C GLY A 471 -14.30 33.47 -11.07
N GLY A 472 -14.48 32.89 -9.88
CA GLY A 472 -14.99 33.60 -8.70
C GLY A 472 -13.98 34.57 -8.11
N THR A 473 -12.69 34.37 -8.34
CA THR A 473 -11.56 35.15 -7.82
C THR A 473 -11.59 35.25 -6.28
N ALA A 474 -11.25 36.40 -5.69
CA ALA A 474 -11.04 36.51 -4.25
C ALA A 474 -12.30 36.27 -3.40
N VAL A 475 -13.45 36.79 -3.82
CA VAL A 475 -14.69 36.82 -3.00
C VAL A 475 -15.96 36.45 -3.78
N GLY A 476 -15.83 35.98 -5.03
CA GLY A 476 -16.95 35.49 -5.85
C GLY A 476 -17.46 36.48 -6.90
N THR A 477 -16.92 37.71 -6.92
CA THR A 477 -17.35 38.75 -7.88
C THR A 477 -16.73 38.62 -9.26
N GLY A 478 -15.67 37.83 -9.41
CA GLY A 478 -14.88 37.75 -10.65
C GLY A 478 -13.99 38.96 -10.92
N ILE A 479 -13.72 39.80 -9.92
CA ILE A 479 -12.83 40.96 -10.09
C ILE A 479 -11.44 40.52 -10.56
N ASN A 480 -10.90 41.20 -11.57
CA ASN A 480 -9.62 40.88 -12.23
C ASN A 480 -9.61 39.60 -13.09
N ALA A 481 -10.74 38.95 -13.33
CA ALA A 481 -10.87 37.90 -14.34
C ALA A 481 -11.61 38.42 -15.58
N HIS A 482 -11.33 37.82 -16.74
CA HIS A 482 -12.17 38.04 -17.94
C HIS A 482 -13.57 37.45 -17.71
N PRO A 483 -14.67 38.06 -18.20
CA PRO A 483 -16.03 37.56 -17.98
C PRO A 483 -16.23 36.08 -18.33
N ASP A 484 -15.61 35.62 -19.42
CA ASP A 484 -15.73 34.22 -19.88
C ASP A 484 -14.68 33.27 -19.28
N PHE A 485 -13.77 33.76 -18.41
CA PHE A 485 -12.62 32.98 -17.92
C PHE A 485 -13.04 31.69 -17.22
N GLY A 486 -14.05 31.74 -16.34
CA GLY A 486 -14.54 30.57 -15.61
C GLY A 486 -15.12 29.49 -16.53
N ASP A 487 -15.93 29.90 -17.52
CA ASP A 487 -16.56 28.99 -18.48
C ASP A 487 -15.52 28.33 -19.40
N TYR A 488 -14.57 29.11 -19.92
CA TYR A 488 -13.49 28.57 -20.74
C TYR A 488 -12.61 27.61 -19.94
N THR A 489 -12.26 27.95 -18.70
CA THR A 489 -11.38 27.11 -17.89
C THR A 489 -12.05 25.80 -17.51
N ALA A 490 -13.32 25.82 -17.09
CA ALA A 490 -14.07 24.59 -16.81
C ALA A 490 -14.17 23.67 -18.04
N LYS A 491 -14.37 24.25 -19.23
CA LYS A 491 -14.38 23.50 -20.49
C LYS A 491 -13.03 22.88 -20.83
N GLU A 492 -11.92 23.59 -20.66
CA GLU A 492 -10.59 23.03 -20.90
C GLU A 492 -10.26 21.91 -19.88
N ILE A 493 -10.59 22.10 -18.59
CA ILE A 493 -10.48 21.04 -17.59
C ILE A 493 -11.28 19.82 -18.03
N GLY A 494 -12.52 20.01 -18.50
CA GLY A 494 -13.35 18.91 -18.99
C GLY A 494 -12.73 18.15 -20.17
N LYS A 495 -12.10 18.85 -21.12
CA LYS A 495 -11.38 18.21 -22.24
C LYS A 495 -10.18 17.39 -21.77
N HIS A 496 -9.39 17.91 -20.82
CA HIS A 496 -8.18 17.25 -20.34
C HIS A 496 -8.49 16.05 -19.44
N THR A 497 -9.60 16.09 -18.70
CA THR A 497 -10.02 15.03 -17.79
C THR A 497 -10.99 14.03 -18.41
N GLY A 498 -11.62 14.38 -19.54
CA GLY A 498 -12.70 13.59 -20.13
C GLY A 498 -14.01 13.65 -19.34
N LYS A 499 -14.19 14.66 -18.47
CA LYS A 499 -15.35 14.82 -17.57
C LYS A 499 -16.13 16.10 -17.90
N ASP A 500 -17.42 16.10 -17.58
CA ASP A 500 -18.31 17.23 -17.89
C ASP A 500 -18.32 18.28 -16.76
N PHE A 501 -17.24 19.06 -16.64
CA PHE A 501 -17.17 20.19 -15.71
C PHE A 501 -17.82 21.46 -16.27
N VAL A 502 -18.45 22.24 -15.40
CA VAL A 502 -19.09 23.53 -15.73
C VAL A 502 -18.70 24.60 -14.71
N SER A 503 -18.77 25.87 -15.10
CA SER A 503 -18.56 26.96 -14.14
C SER A 503 -19.78 27.09 -13.22
N ALA A 504 -19.56 27.21 -11.91
CA ALA A 504 -20.65 27.28 -10.94
C ALA A 504 -21.54 28.52 -11.19
N PRO A 505 -22.88 28.38 -11.22
CA PRO A 505 -23.78 29.49 -11.51
C PRO A 505 -23.73 30.58 -10.41
N ASN A 506 -23.39 30.21 -9.17
CA ASN A 506 -23.20 31.14 -8.07
C ASN A 506 -21.80 30.97 -7.45
N LYS A 507 -20.90 31.93 -7.73
CA LYS A 507 -19.53 31.91 -7.22
C LYS A 507 -19.40 32.19 -5.73
N PHE A 508 -20.34 32.92 -5.12
CA PHE A 508 -20.30 33.18 -3.68
C PHE A 508 -20.54 31.87 -2.89
N HIS A 509 -21.52 31.09 -3.33
CA HIS A 509 -21.80 29.77 -2.79
C HIS A 509 -20.61 28.82 -2.99
N ALA A 510 -20.06 28.71 -4.21
CA ALA A 510 -18.92 27.85 -4.51
C ALA A 510 -17.62 28.17 -3.73
N LEU A 511 -17.48 29.39 -3.20
CA LEU A 511 -16.32 29.78 -2.37
C LEU A 511 -16.55 29.53 -0.87
N THR A 512 -17.77 29.76 -0.39
CA THR A 512 -18.11 29.72 1.04
C THR A 512 -18.68 28.38 1.50
N SER A 513 -19.42 27.68 0.65
CA SER A 513 -20.05 26.40 0.95
C SER A 513 -19.30 25.25 0.29
N HIS A 514 -19.45 24.06 0.85
CA HIS A 514 -18.95 22.78 0.30
C HIS A 514 -19.98 21.68 0.55
N ASP A 515 -21.26 22.02 0.48
CA ASP A 515 -22.40 21.14 0.73
C ASP A 515 -22.52 20.05 -0.33
N GLU A 516 -22.03 20.29 -1.54
CA GLU A 516 -21.91 19.28 -2.61
C GLU A 516 -20.95 18.16 -2.20
N VAL A 517 -19.84 18.51 -1.55
CA VAL A 517 -18.85 17.55 -1.04
C VAL A 517 -19.45 16.75 0.14
N VAL A 518 -20.17 17.44 1.04
CA VAL A 518 -20.89 16.78 2.15
C VAL A 518 -21.95 15.83 1.62
N TYR A 519 -22.70 16.22 0.59
CA TYR A 519 -23.75 15.41 -0.02
C TYR A 519 -23.16 14.17 -0.71
N ALA A 520 -22.11 14.34 -1.50
CA ALA A 520 -21.38 13.25 -2.14
C ALA A 520 -20.77 12.29 -1.11
N HIS A 521 -20.11 12.81 -0.08
CA HIS A 521 -19.55 11.95 0.97
C HIS A 521 -20.65 11.25 1.78
N GLY A 522 -21.83 11.86 1.93
CA GLY A 522 -23.00 11.21 2.52
C GLY A 522 -23.44 9.96 1.76
N ALA A 523 -23.36 9.98 0.41
CA ALA A 523 -23.61 8.80 -0.43
C ALA A 523 -22.48 7.76 -0.28
N VAL A 524 -21.22 8.19 -0.20
CA VAL A 524 -20.07 7.31 0.08
C VAL A 524 -20.20 6.64 1.46
N LYS A 525 -20.69 7.36 2.47
CA LYS A 525 -21.01 6.81 3.79
C LYS A 525 -22.13 5.77 3.73
N ALA A 526 -23.16 5.99 2.90
CA ALA A 526 -24.22 5.01 2.71
C ALA A 526 -23.66 3.69 2.14
N LEU A 527 -22.80 3.77 1.12
CA LEU A 527 -22.05 2.61 0.63
C LEU A 527 -21.24 1.94 1.73
N ALA A 528 -20.52 2.72 2.54
CA ALA A 528 -19.73 2.18 3.65
C ALA A 528 -20.61 1.42 4.66
N ALA A 529 -21.79 1.94 5.00
CA ALA A 529 -22.75 1.25 5.87
C ALA A 529 -23.21 -0.10 5.27
N ASP A 530 -23.52 -0.12 3.97
CA ASP A 530 -23.89 -1.35 3.26
C ASP A 530 -22.73 -2.37 3.23
N LEU A 531 -21.51 -1.91 2.98
CA LEU A 531 -20.30 -2.76 3.01
C LEU A 531 -20.02 -3.33 4.40
N MET A 532 -20.25 -2.56 5.46
CA MET A 532 -20.18 -3.07 6.84
C MET A 532 -21.18 -4.20 7.05
N LYS A 533 -22.42 -4.05 6.56
CA LYS A 533 -23.45 -5.10 6.65
C LYS A 533 -23.00 -6.36 5.88
N ILE A 534 -22.58 -6.20 4.64
CA ILE A 534 -22.14 -7.32 3.77
C ILE A 534 -20.95 -8.06 4.39
N ALA A 535 -19.90 -7.35 4.80
CA ALA A 535 -18.72 -7.96 5.41
C ALA A 535 -19.05 -8.67 6.73
N ASN A 536 -19.99 -8.11 7.52
CA ASN A 536 -20.51 -8.75 8.73
C ASN A 536 -21.25 -10.05 8.43
N ASP A 537 -22.15 -10.05 7.45
CA ASP A 537 -22.87 -11.26 7.04
C ASP A 537 -21.89 -12.34 6.62
N VAL A 538 -20.93 -12.02 5.73
CA VAL A 538 -19.93 -12.99 5.25
C VAL A 538 -19.13 -13.59 6.40
N ARG A 539 -18.61 -12.78 7.33
CA ARG A 539 -17.83 -13.32 8.46
C ARG A 539 -18.67 -14.14 9.44
N TRP A 540 -19.94 -13.80 9.65
CA TRP A 540 -20.83 -14.58 10.51
C TRP A 540 -21.26 -15.90 9.85
N LEU A 541 -21.60 -15.88 8.57
CA LEU A 541 -21.94 -17.09 7.80
C LEU A 541 -20.76 -18.04 7.69
N ALA A 542 -19.52 -17.51 7.64
CA ALA A 542 -18.29 -18.30 7.63
C ALA A 542 -17.78 -18.70 9.03
N SER A 543 -18.42 -18.23 10.11
CA SER A 543 -17.95 -18.49 11.48
C SER A 543 -17.93 -20.00 11.77
N GLY A 544 -16.81 -20.50 12.30
CA GLY A 544 -16.59 -21.94 12.45
C GLY A 544 -15.14 -22.29 12.80
N PRO A 545 -14.65 -23.49 12.44
CA PRO A 545 -15.27 -24.44 11.51
C PRO A 545 -16.35 -25.35 12.15
N ARG A 546 -16.50 -25.37 13.48
CA ARG A 546 -17.44 -26.29 14.17
C ARG A 546 -18.40 -25.64 15.18
N SER A 547 -18.06 -24.45 15.68
CA SER A 547 -18.79 -23.80 16.79
C SER A 547 -19.42 -22.46 16.38
N GLY A 548 -19.71 -22.28 15.10
CA GLY A 548 -20.37 -21.10 14.53
C GLY A 548 -21.51 -21.50 13.61
N LEU A 549 -21.89 -20.63 12.66
CA LEU A 549 -22.94 -20.93 11.67
C LEU A 549 -22.45 -21.88 10.58
N GLY A 550 -21.23 -21.66 10.09
CA GLY A 550 -20.53 -22.52 9.12
C GLY A 550 -21.26 -22.75 7.79
N GLU A 551 -22.15 -21.85 7.37
CA GLU A 551 -22.98 -22.01 6.17
C GLU A 551 -22.22 -21.72 4.87
N ILE A 552 -21.18 -20.89 4.91
CA ILE A 552 -20.29 -20.66 3.78
C ILE A 552 -18.83 -20.91 4.18
N ARG A 553 -17.99 -21.11 3.17
CA ARG A 553 -16.53 -21.14 3.27
C ARG A 553 -15.97 -19.94 2.50
N ILE A 554 -14.89 -19.39 3.03
CA ILE A 554 -14.11 -18.30 2.42
C ILE A 554 -12.67 -18.78 2.20
N PRO A 555 -11.92 -18.17 1.25
CA PRO A 555 -10.52 -18.49 1.01
C PRO A 555 -9.64 -18.34 2.24
N GLU A 556 -8.60 -19.18 2.34
CA GLU A 556 -7.53 -19.06 3.32
C GLU A 556 -6.33 -18.38 2.64
N ASN A 557 -6.14 -17.08 2.91
CA ASN A 557 -5.08 -16.28 2.28
C ASN A 557 -3.80 -16.24 3.12
N GLU A 558 -3.95 -16.26 4.44
CA GLU A 558 -2.86 -16.23 5.41
C GLU A 558 -3.06 -17.34 6.46
N PRO A 559 -1.99 -17.86 7.09
CA PRO A 559 -2.13 -18.78 8.21
C PRO A 559 -2.97 -18.16 9.34
N GLY A 560 -4.19 -18.67 9.57
CA GLY A 560 -5.15 -18.04 10.48
C GLY A 560 -4.78 -18.11 11.98
N SER A 561 -3.79 -18.92 12.34
CA SER A 561 -3.17 -18.94 13.66
C SER A 561 -1.88 -19.77 13.63
N SER A 562 -0.85 -19.32 14.35
CA SER A 562 0.40 -20.08 14.52
C SER A 562 0.23 -21.41 15.26
N ILE A 563 -0.89 -21.63 15.96
CA ILE A 563 -1.10 -22.80 16.84
C ILE A 563 -2.32 -23.66 16.45
N MET A 564 -3.29 -23.12 15.70
CA MET A 564 -4.56 -23.80 15.38
C MET A 564 -4.66 -24.10 13.87
N PRO A 565 -4.16 -25.26 13.40
CA PRO A 565 -4.30 -25.65 12.00
C PRO A 565 -5.78 -25.82 11.61
N GLY A 566 -6.15 -25.30 10.43
CA GLY A 566 -7.50 -25.37 9.87
C GLY A 566 -8.47 -24.30 10.38
N LYS A 567 -8.01 -23.33 11.18
CA LYS A 567 -8.76 -22.11 11.52
C LYS A 567 -8.53 -21.05 10.45
N VAL A 568 -9.59 -20.63 9.77
CA VAL A 568 -9.56 -19.53 8.79
C VAL A 568 -10.16 -18.28 9.41
N ASN A 569 -9.39 -17.19 9.47
CA ASN A 569 -9.91 -15.89 9.91
C ASN A 569 -10.47 -15.12 8.71
N PRO A 570 -11.57 -14.38 8.86
CA PRO A 570 -12.15 -13.56 7.81
C PRO A 570 -11.41 -12.21 7.68
N THR A 571 -10.10 -12.24 7.44
CA THR A 571 -9.20 -11.06 7.46
C THR A 571 -9.64 -9.95 6.52
N GLN A 572 -10.16 -10.30 5.34
CA GLN A 572 -10.69 -9.33 4.38
C GLN A 572 -12.00 -8.66 4.86
N SER A 573 -12.89 -9.40 5.55
CA SER A 573 -14.05 -8.79 6.21
C SER A 573 -13.61 -7.86 7.33
N GLU A 574 -12.59 -8.23 8.10
CA GLU A 574 -12.04 -7.40 9.18
C GLU A 574 -11.49 -6.07 8.63
N ALA A 575 -10.64 -6.13 7.59
CA ALA A 575 -10.11 -4.95 6.91
C ALA A 575 -11.23 -4.03 6.40
N MET A 576 -12.23 -4.57 5.69
CA MET A 576 -13.40 -3.82 5.23
C MET A 576 -14.11 -3.09 6.38
N THR A 577 -14.37 -3.78 7.49
CA THR A 577 -15.07 -3.18 8.64
C THR A 577 -14.25 -2.10 9.36
N MET A 578 -12.92 -2.22 9.40
CA MET A 578 -12.05 -1.15 9.90
C MET A 578 -12.08 0.08 8.99
N VAL A 579 -12.01 -0.13 7.66
CA VAL A 579 -12.10 0.96 6.68
C VAL A 579 -13.44 1.69 6.77
N VAL A 580 -14.55 0.97 6.88
CA VAL A 580 -15.86 1.61 7.07
C VAL A 580 -15.88 2.47 8.33
N THR A 581 -15.26 2.01 9.43
CA THR A 581 -15.17 2.82 10.66
C THR A 581 -14.40 4.12 10.44
N GLN A 582 -13.30 4.08 9.66
CA GLN A 582 -12.55 5.28 9.26
C GLN A 582 -13.42 6.23 8.41
N VAL A 583 -14.14 5.72 7.42
CA VAL A 583 -15.04 6.52 6.57
C VAL A 583 -16.13 7.23 7.39
N MET A 584 -16.68 6.57 8.41
CA MET A 584 -17.66 7.18 9.31
C MET A 584 -17.06 8.36 10.10
N GLY A 585 -15.80 8.22 10.55
CA GLY A 585 -15.07 9.32 11.20
C GLY A 585 -14.77 10.48 10.25
N ASN A 586 -14.34 10.15 9.03
CA ASN A 586 -14.08 11.12 7.98
C ASN A 586 -15.33 11.92 7.61
N ASP A 587 -16.51 11.27 7.53
CA ASP A 587 -17.78 11.94 7.26
C ASP A 587 -18.12 13.00 8.32
N ALA A 588 -17.93 12.67 9.60
CA ALA A 588 -18.15 13.62 10.68
C ALA A 588 -17.19 14.82 10.60
N ALA A 589 -15.92 14.56 10.26
CA ALA A 589 -14.93 15.62 10.07
C ALA A 589 -15.29 16.54 8.89
N ILE A 590 -15.68 15.98 7.75
CA ILE A 590 -16.10 16.73 6.55
C ILE A 590 -17.34 17.56 6.84
N GLY A 591 -18.39 16.95 7.41
CA GLY A 591 -19.63 17.63 7.74
C GLY A 591 -19.41 18.78 8.72
N PHE A 592 -18.60 18.57 9.75
CA PHE A 592 -18.26 19.64 10.69
C PHE A 592 -17.43 20.74 10.01
N ALA A 593 -16.38 20.40 9.28
CA ALA A 593 -15.53 21.37 8.56
C ALA A 593 -16.33 22.24 7.56
N ALA A 594 -17.24 21.63 6.80
CA ALA A 594 -18.09 22.35 5.87
C ALA A 594 -19.03 23.36 6.58
N SER A 595 -19.50 23.02 7.79
CA SER A 595 -20.36 23.91 8.57
C SER A 595 -19.67 25.18 9.10
N GLN A 596 -18.33 25.22 9.11
CA GLN A 596 -17.55 26.32 9.72
C GLN A 596 -17.22 27.46 8.74
N GLY A 597 -17.93 27.58 7.61
CA GLY A 597 -17.77 28.70 6.69
C GLY A 597 -18.06 30.05 7.35
N ASN A 598 -17.28 31.08 7.02
CA ASN A 598 -17.49 32.43 7.54
C ASN A 598 -17.48 33.44 6.39
N PHE A 599 -18.60 34.14 6.21
CA PHE A 599 -18.77 35.16 5.18
C PHE A 599 -18.46 34.60 3.77
N GLU A 600 -17.54 35.19 3.03
CA GLU A 600 -17.28 34.84 1.62
C GLU A 600 -16.38 33.60 1.42
N LEU A 601 -15.86 32.96 2.48
CA LEU A 601 -14.93 31.85 2.33
C LEU A 601 -15.01 30.81 3.46
N ASN A 602 -15.06 29.53 3.10
CA ASN A 602 -14.74 28.44 4.03
C ASN A 602 -13.25 28.10 3.96
N VAL A 603 -12.59 28.19 5.12
CA VAL A 603 -11.15 27.97 5.31
C VAL A 603 -10.83 26.60 5.93
N PHE A 604 -11.59 25.57 5.57
CA PHE A 604 -11.32 24.18 5.95
C PHE A 604 -11.14 23.29 4.71
N LYS A 605 -10.82 23.88 3.54
CA LYS A 605 -10.77 23.14 2.26
C LYS A 605 -9.77 21.97 2.27
N PRO A 606 -8.53 22.11 2.79
CA PRO A 606 -7.57 21.00 2.81
C PRO A 606 -8.04 19.79 3.62
N VAL A 607 -8.66 19.99 4.79
CA VAL A 607 -9.14 18.87 5.62
C VAL A 607 -10.37 18.20 5.00
N ILE A 608 -11.24 18.98 4.33
CA ILE A 608 -12.40 18.43 3.60
C ILE A 608 -11.92 17.48 2.51
N ILE A 609 -11.03 17.94 1.62
CA ILE A 609 -10.59 17.12 0.48
C ILE A 609 -9.72 15.94 0.91
N TYR A 610 -8.87 16.12 1.93
CA TYR A 610 -8.06 15.04 2.46
C TYR A 610 -8.92 13.86 2.94
N ASN A 611 -9.93 14.13 3.76
CA ASN A 611 -10.83 13.09 4.26
C ASN A 611 -11.67 12.47 3.14
N PHE A 612 -12.11 13.29 2.17
CA PHE A 612 -12.87 12.79 1.03
C PHE A 612 -12.06 11.81 0.19
N LEU A 613 -10.84 12.20 -0.22
CA LEU A 613 -9.95 11.36 -1.02
C LEU A 613 -9.51 10.11 -0.25
N GLN A 614 -9.21 10.23 1.05
CA GLN A 614 -8.87 9.08 1.87
C GLN A 614 -10.03 8.07 1.92
N SER A 615 -11.27 8.52 2.15
CA SER A 615 -12.43 7.63 2.18
C SER A 615 -12.63 6.90 0.85
N VAL A 616 -12.53 7.63 -0.27
CA VAL A 616 -12.71 7.07 -1.62
C VAL A 616 -11.63 6.04 -1.92
N GLN A 617 -10.35 6.34 -1.65
CA GLN A 617 -9.23 5.43 -1.87
C GLN A 617 -9.36 4.16 -1.01
N LEU A 618 -9.56 4.31 0.31
CA LEU A 618 -9.64 3.17 1.22
C LEU A 618 -10.80 2.23 0.86
N LEU A 619 -11.96 2.78 0.48
CA LEU A 619 -13.10 1.97 0.04
C LEU A 619 -12.80 1.27 -1.28
N ALA A 620 -12.27 1.97 -2.28
CA ALA A 620 -11.93 1.36 -3.57
C ALA A 620 -10.96 0.18 -3.38
N ASP A 621 -9.86 0.39 -2.66
CA ASP A 621 -8.85 -0.63 -2.38
C ASP A 621 -9.44 -1.82 -1.60
N SER A 622 -10.25 -1.53 -0.57
CA SER A 622 -10.86 -2.59 0.25
C SER A 622 -11.91 -3.39 -0.51
N ILE A 623 -12.69 -2.75 -1.39
CA ILE A 623 -13.67 -3.42 -2.25
C ILE A 623 -12.97 -4.38 -3.20
N VAL A 624 -11.88 -3.95 -3.85
CA VAL A 624 -11.09 -4.80 -4.75
C VAL A 624 -10.43 -5.94 -3.96
N ALA A 625 -9.77 -5.66 -2.84
CA ALA A 625 -9.14 -6.69 -2.02
C ALA A 625 -10.16 -7.71 -1.48
N PHE A 626 -11.31 -7.25 -0.99
CA PHE A 626 -12.40 -8.11 -0.54
C PHE A 626 -12.98 -8.94 -1.67
N ASN A 627 -13.11 -8.36 -2.87
CA ASN A 627 -13.55 -9.09 -4.04
C ASN A 627 -12.61 -10.26 -4.36
N ASP A 628 -11.33 -9.94 -4.59
CA ASP A 628 -10.35 -10.86 -5.14
C ASP A 628 -9.95 -11.94 -4.13
N LYS A 629 -9.80 -11.55 -2.86
CA LYS A 629 -9.29 -12.42 -1.79
C LYS A 629 -10.40 -13.02 -0.91
N CYS A 630 -11.67 -12.72 -1.17
CA CYS A 630 -12.79 -13.28 -0.40
C CYS A 630 -14.01 -13.59 -1.26
N ALA A 631 -14.68 -12.58 -1.84
CA ALA A 631 -16.01 -12.72 -2.45
C ALA A 631 -16.04 -13.71 -3.62
N VAL A 632 -15.03 -13.66 -4.51
CA VAL A 632 -14.91 -14.60 -5.64
C VAL A 632 -14.81 -16.05 -5.16
N GLY A 633 -14.15 -16.29 -4.02
CA GLY A 633 -13.94 -17.62 -3.45
C GLY A 633 -15.01 -18.10 -2.48
N ILE A 634 -16.11 -17.36 -2.26
CA ILE A 634 -17.21 -17.80 -1.40
C ILE A 634 -17.84 -19.09 -1.96
N GLU A 635 -17.87 -20.15 -1.16
CA GLU A 635 -18.54 -21.41 -1.53
C GLU A 635 -19.48 -21.91 -0.42
N PRO A 636 -20.65 -22.47 -0.75
CA PRO A 636 -21.63 -22.94 0.22
C PRO A 636 -21.16 -24.23 0.91
N ASN A 637 -21.41 -24.34 2.21
CA ASN A 637 -21.23 -25.59 2.95
C ASN A 637 -22.55 -26.37 3.00
N LEU A 638 -22.87 -27.06 1.90
CA LEU A 638 -24.18 -27.70 1.69
C LEU A 638 -24.62 -28.59 2.86
N GLY A 639 -23.72 -29.40 3.42
CA GLY A 639 -24.04 -30.26 4.55
C GLY A 639 -24.44 -29.49 5.82
N GLN A 640 -23.81 -28.34 6.09
CA GLN A 640 -24.17 -27.50 7.24
C GLN A 640 -25.47 -26.73 6.98
N ILE A 641 -25.67 -26.23 5.76
CA ILE A 641 -26.90 -25.55 5.35
C ILE A 641 -28.10 -26.50 5.50
N GLU A 642 -27.99 -27.72 4.97
CA GLU A 642 -29.04 -28.74 5.06
C GLU A 642 -29.31 -29.13 6.52
N HIS A 643 -28.25 -29.30 7.32
CA HIS A 643 -28.40 -29.57 8.76
C HIS A 643 -29.16 -28.46 9.49
N ASN A 644 -28.80 -27.19 9.26
CA ASN A 644 -29.47 -26.04 9.88
C ASN A 644 -30.94 -25.94 9.44
N LEU A 645 -31.22 -26.18 8.15
CA LEU A 645 -32.57 -26.14 7.60
C LEU A 645 -33.46 -27.23 8.22
N ASN A 646 -32.98 -28.48 8.26
CA ASN A 646 -33.75 -29.63 8.75
C ASN A 646 -33.95 -29.62 10.27
N ASN A 647 -33.05 -28.99 11.02
CA ASN A 647 -33.18 -28.84 12.46
C ASN A 647 -34.03 -27.64 12.90
N SER A 648 -34.39 -26.75 11.96
CA SER A 648 -35.15 -25.56 12.33
C SER A 648 -36.62 -25.88 12.62
N LEU A 649 -37.13 -25.30 13.70
CA LEU A 649 -38.54 -25.40 14.07
C LEU A 649 -39.44 -24.50 13.22
N MET A 650 -38.88 -23.62 12.39
CA MET A 650 -39.64 -22.62 11.64
C MET A 650 -40.34 -23.17 10.40
N LEU A 651 -39.93 -24.36 9.93
CA LEU A 651 -40.62 -25.05 8.83
C LEU A 651 -42.06 -25.43 9.18
N VAL A 652 -42.40 -25.46 10.48
CA VAL A 652 -43.75 -25.71 10.99
C VAL A 652 -44.79 -24.72 10.44
N THR A 653 -44.35 -23.53 10.03
CA THR A 653 -45.23 -22.50 9.44
C THR A 653 -45.88 -22.96 8.14
N ALA A 654 -45.28 -23.91 7.42
CA ALA A 654 -45.88 -24.55 6.26
C ALA A 654 -47.18 -25.30 6.59
N LEU A 655 -47.34 -25.73 7.85
CA LEU A 655 -48.53 -26.46 8.31
C LEU A 655 -49.71 -25.54 8.63
N ASN A 656 -49.48 -24.23 8.86
CA ASN A 656 -50.53 -23.29 9.26
C ASN A 656 -51.77 -23.32 8.36
N PRO A 657 -51.65 -23.34 7.01
CA PRO A 657 -52.82 -23.40 6.12
C PRO A 657 -53.58 -24.74 6.16
N HIS A 658 -52.95 -25.80 6.66
CA HIS A 658 -53.50 -27.16 6.64
C HIS A 658 -54.13 -27.57 7.97
N ILE A 659 -53.51 -27.18 9.09
CA ILE A 659 -53.95 -27.59 10.44
C ILE A 659 -54.27 -26.42 11.38
N GLY A 660 -54.07 -25.18 10.93
CA GLY A 660 -54.27 -23.97 11.75
C GLY A 660 -53.08 -23.66 12.68
N TYR A 661 -52.94 -22.38 13.02
CA TYR A 661 -51.80 -21.85 13.78
C TYR A 661 -51.61 -22.52 15.15
N GLU A 662 -52.68 -22.70 15.93
CA GLU A 662 -52.58 -23.29 17.28
C GLU A 662 -52.01 -24.72 17.26
N ASN A 663 -52.38 -25.51 16.25
CA ASN A 663 -51.90 -26.88 16.09
C ASN A 663 -50.43 -26.92 15.65
N ALA A 664 -50.03 -26.07 14.71
CA ALA A 664 -48.63 -25.90 14.31
C ALA A 664 -47.76 -25.42 15.49
N ALA A 665 -48.23 -24.44 16.27
CA ALA A 665 -47.55 -23.96 17.47
C ALA A 665 -47.40 -25.06 18.54
N LYS A 666 -48.41 -25.94 18.69
CA LYS A 666 -48.34 -27.10 19.57
C LYS A 666 -47.25 -28.09 19.13
N ILE A 667 -47.13 -28.36 17.83
CA ILE A 667 -46.07 -29.22 17.27
C ILE A 667 -44.69 -28.62 17.54
N ALA A 668 -44.50 -27.32 17.27
CA ALA A 668 -43.21 -26.65 17.50
C ALA A 668 -42.81 -26.65 18.98
N LYS A 669 -43.76 -26.40 19.89
CA LYS A 669 -43.52 -26.47 21.34
C LYS A 669 -43.16 -27.87 21.80
N LEU A 670 -43.82 -28.89 21.25
CA LEU A 670 -43.51 -30.29 21.55
C LEU A 670 -42.10 -30.65 21.07
N ALA A 671 -41.79 -30.35 19.81
CA ALA A 671 -40.47 -30.56 19.21
C ALA A 671 -39.35 -29.93 20.05
N HIS A 672 -39.54 -28.65 20.44
CA HIS A 672 -38.57 -27.94 21.28
C HIS A 672 -38.40 -28.57 22.67
N LYS A 673 -39.51 -28.88 23.34
CA LYS A 673 -39.50 -29.41 24.71
C LYS A 673 -38.82 -30.78 24.79
N GLU A 674 -39.01 -31.62 23.78
CA GLU A 674 -38.57 -33.01 23.78
C GLU A 674 -37.32 -33.26 22.93
N GLY A 675 -36.81 -32.23 22.24
CA GLY A 675 -35.63 -32.36 21.37
C GLY A 675 -35.88 -33.20 20.12
N LEU A 676 -37.12 -33.18 19.61
CA LEU A 676 -37.56 -33.94 18.44
C LEU A 676 -37.46 -33.09 17.18
N SER A 677 -37.34 -33.73 16.02
CA SER A 677 -37.60 -33.08 14.73
C SER A 677 -39.08 -32.68 14.63
N LEU A 678 -39.38 -31.71 13.76
CA LEU A 678 -40.76 -31.34 13.47
C LEU A 678 -41.59 -32.52 12.94
N LYS A 679 -40.97 -33.41 12.17
CA LYS A 679 -41.62 -34.61 11.62
C LYS A 679 -42.03 -35.56 12.75
N GLU A 680 -41.10 -35.89 13.65
CA GLU A 680 -41.37 -36.75 14.81
C GLU A 680 -42.45 -36.14 15.72
N ALA A 681 -42.33 -34.85 16.06
CA ALA A 681 -43.34 -34.17 16.88
C ALA A 681 -44.72 -34.15 16.21
N THR A 682 -44.78 -33.95 14.88
CA THR A 682 -46.04 -33.97 14.14
C THR A 682 -46.71 -35.35 14.22
N LEU A 683 -45.95 -36.42 13.97
CA LEU A 683 -46.46 -37.79 14.03
C LEU A 683 -46.96 -38.16 15.44
N GLN A 684 -46.26 -37.72 16.49
CA GLN A 684 -46.69 -37.95 17.88
C GLN A 684 -48.02 -37.27 18.22
N THR A 685 -48.33 -36.11 17.63
CA THR A 685 -49.62 -35.45 17.86
C THR A 685 -50.80 -36.15 17.19
N GLY A 686 -50.54 -37.02 16.20
CA GLY A 686 -51.57 -37.67 15.39
C GLY A 686 -52.33 -36.72 14.46
N LEU A 687 -51.86 -35.49 14.28
CA LEU A 687 -52.52 -34.46 13.47
C LEU A 687 -52.34 -34.67 11.96
N LEU A 688 -51.23 -35.28 11.53
CA LEU A 688 -50.89 -35.57 10.14
C LEU A 688 -50.19 -36.92 10.03
N THR A 689 -50.31 -37.58 8.87
CA THR A 689 -49.49 -38.74 8.51
C THR A 689 -48.09 -38.30 8.04
N GLU A 690 -47.19 -39.27 7.90
CA GLU A 690 -45.84 -39.02 7.40
C GLU A 690 -45.86 -38.43 5.99
N GLU A 691 -46.68 -39.01 5.11
CA GLU A 691 -46.82 -38.57 3.72
C GLU A 691 -47.42 -37.16 3.63
N GLN A 692 -48.37 -36.82 4.51
CA GLN A 692 -48.94 -35.49 4.58
C GLN A 692 -47.91 -34.46 5.06
N PHE A 693 -47.09 -34.80 6.06
CA PHE A 693 -46.01 -33.93 6.51
C PHE A 693 -45.02 -33.66 5.37
N ASP A 694 -44.53 -34.71 4.71
CA ASP A 694 -43.56 -34.58 3.61
C ASP A 694 -44.16 -33.83 2.41
N GLN A 695 -45.47 -33.93 2.18
CA GLN A 695 -46.16 -33.17 1.15
C GLN A 695 -46.29 -31.68 1.49
N TYR A 696 -46.55 -31.34 2.76
CA TYR A 696 -46.84 -29.98 3.19
C TYR A 696 -45.59 -29.20 3.56
N VAL A 697 -44.60 -29.84 4.17
CA VAL A 697 -43.34 -29.22 4.61
C VAL A 697 -42.28 -29.41 3.53
N ASP A 698 -42.37 -28.54 2.52
CA ASP A 698 -41.44 -28.49 1.40
C ASP A 698 -40.77 -27.11 1.36
N PRO A 699 -39.51 -26.99 1.82
CA PRO A 699 -38.78 -25.71 1.84
C PRO A 699 -38.75 -25.00 0.48
N ALA A 700 -38.74 -25.74 -0.64
CA ALA A 700 -38.75 -25.15 -1.98
C ALA A 700 -40.05 -24.43 -2.32
N LYS A 701 -41.15 -24.75 -1.62
CA LYS A 701 -42.45 -24.06 -1.74
C LYS A 701 -42.64 -22.93 -0.71
N MET A 702 -41.62 -22.63 0.11
CA MET A 702 -41.66 -21.63 1.17
C MET A 702 -40.83 -20.37 0.87
N ILE A 703 -40.18 -20.30 -0.30
CA ILE A 703 -39.26 -19.22 -0.69
C ILE A 703 -39.88 -18.17 -1.64
N ALA A 704 -41.18 -18.27 -1.92
CA ALA A 704 -41.93 -17.33 -2.76
C ALA A 704 -43.43 -17.32 -2.43
N PRO A 705 -44.17 -16.24 -2.75
CA PRO A 705 -45.63 -16.23 -2.65
C PRO A 705 -46.28 -17.32 -3.52
N LYS A 706 -47.39 -17.90 -3.05
CA LYS A 706 -48.22 -18.79 -3.85
C LYS A 706 -49.22 -17.96 -4.68
N ALA A 707 -49.32 -18.27 -5.98
CA ALA A 707 -50.32 -17.69 -6.88
C ALA A 707 -51.72 -18.24 -6.60
#